data_AF-E2B7L2-F1
#
_entry.id   AF-E2B7L2-F1
#
_cell.length_a   1.000
_cell.length_b   1.000
_cell.length_c   1.000
_cell.angle_alpha   90.00
_cell.angle_beta   90.00
_cell.angle_gamma   90.00
#
_symmetry.space_group_name_H-M   'P 1'
#
loop_
_entity.id
_entity.type
_entity.pdbx_description
1 polymer ?
#
loop_
_entity_poly.entity_id
_entity_poly.type
_entity_poly.pdbx_seq_one_letter_code
_entity_poly.pdbx_strand_id
1 'polypeptide(L)'
;MMEMEMNAELDGITNEMKTNEALAAYESEYARLYESLYQAHRNEKELSEQCTSLKDEIINNTYKMYELKKMVEAHEGEIARLKREVVNTTKLADAAHAREQNAQEVIENLQLNIVKLGQEIEQKNKQLSVEKDIAVSKQKEVLLKERERLLDEMETMRQRLKNMSPYIEELEKKSSEVDQRMIEMQETLDMQLNEISREKRGRERTEMEVQQLQKDITIKKDELETANASIEASANNVLRLENLVKEHKTAGERMQKEIGKLMLKRMNLQTDLDNANVEMEKLEKELTDKEKQLKSIKYDLNKTQEENAKCKLEKDIMEKRLLKVEIERSKFEQDLRQAVIDIKNVEHKTVTCRKEFMDERQHVEVLLREKNILARNKEAAQERMKRINRELLLSEHAKRKIERELDILTQSSHEVKKQLELVERERDKCNLTVQELERQIEGRISEVRLKQTEISDYKKSLAEAEIKYRQQQSLLEVIRAERNLYSKNLVEVQEEVKDLRRNLKITSQQVEQLKEDIATKESNLVKQEFPSLLEPRAVHYQGTRVIAVQKIICLLVLGRVEKEKEDLKVDLRSCRMELSALRHEIEKMKHDEKHLRWEVQQANVMIGRRQKDIDNVMNERDILGTQLVRRNDELSLQYSRIKVLNTTLQCGETQYNKKLQDIRLLKCEVKRLRTEKVLLTKNIANVSDLRQEIFHLNRDLAKERIKVTALEEEVQTPLNIHRWRKLEGTDPATFELIKKVQILQKRILKMSDDIIDKERKIKDTEKLYMNLRDVLSKQREPWTAASLDEVRNALRKRGEKLKCLVAELNMYETQVGEYKGDMTKMVNEMCELKKKYHTQKKKLQKMKETTAKSSYEPILPGILVSNVKFCGGGFSMTTPTRRNCFLELAKK
;
A
#
# COMPACT_ATOMS: atom_id res chain seq x y z
N MET A 1 41.75 -21.00 2.71
CA MET A 1 43.21 -21.16 2.86
C MET A 1 43.76 -20.09 3.79
N MET A 2 43.70 -18.80 3.43
CA MET A 2 44.22 -17.70 4.26
C MET A 2 43.58 -17.59 5.67
N GLU A 3 42.26 -17.85 5.80
CA GLU A 3 41.58 -17.89 7.13
C GLU A 3 42.07 -19.05 8.02
N MET A 4 42.46 -20.17 7.44
CA MET A 4 43.00 -21.30 8.21
C MET A 4 44.42 -21.02 8.72
N GLU A 5 45.24 -20.34 7.91
CA GLU A 5 46.61 -19.96 8.28
C GLU A 5 46.61 -18.92 9.40
N MET A 6 45.74 -17.90 9.30
CA MET A 6 45.59 -16.88 10.35
C MET A 6 45.08 -17.43 11.69
N ASN A 7 44.15 -18.39 11.68
CA ASN A 7 43.68 -19.00 12.93
C ASN A 7 44.76 -19.89 13.56
N ALA A 8 45.56 -20.58 12.75
CA ALA A 8 46.69 -21.36 13.24
C ALA A 8 47.79 -20.47 13.87
N GLU A 9 48.04 -19.29 13.29
CA GLU A 9 48.98 -18.30 13.86
C GLU A 9 48.48 -17.72 15.20
N LEU A 10 47.17 -17.45 15.32
CA LEU A 10 46.57 -16.99 16.58
C LEU A 10 46.72 -18.04 17.69
N ASP A 11 46.45 -19.30 17.38
CA ASP A 11 46.58 -20.41 18.34
C ASP A 11 48.04 -20.65 18.73
N GLY A 12 48.99 -20.42 17.81
CA GLY A 12 50.42 -20.46 18.11
C GLY A 12 50.84 -19.36 19.08
N ILE A 13 50.49 -18.10 18.78
CA ILE A 13 50.89 -16.93 19.56
C ILE A 13 50.23 -16.92 20.95
N THR A 14 48.95 -17.31 21.04
CA THR A 14 48.25 -17.39 22.33
C THR A 14 48.83 -18.49 23.22
N ASN A 15 49.25 -19.63 22.64
CA ASN A 15 49.95 -20.66 23.40
C ASN A 15 51.33 -20.21 23.88
N GLU A 16 52.10 -19.48 23.06
CA GLU A 16 53.37 -18.88 23.50
C GLU A 16 53.17 -17.83 24.61
N MET A 17 52.14 -16.98 24.51
CA MET A 17 51.80 -16.01 25.55
C MET A 17 51.39 -16.65 26.87
N LYS A 18 50.74 -17.83 26.84
CA LYS A 18 50.41 -18.61 28.05
C LYS A 18 51.65 -19.16 28.77
N THR A 19 52.71 -19.51 28.02
CA THR A 19 53.94 -20.04 28.63
C THR A 19 54.78 -18.98 29.32
N ASN A 20 54.57 -17.70 29.03
CA ASN A 20 55.30 -16.59 29.63
C ASN A 20 54.44 -15.83 30.65
N GLU A 21 54.80 -15.94 31.93
CA GLU A 21 54.04 -15.42 33.07
C GLU A 21 53.78 -13.89 33.00
N ALA A 22 54.66 -13.13 32.34
CA ALA A 22 54.48 -11.69 32.13
C ALA A 22 53.53 -11.35 30.97
N LEU A 23 53.38 -12.23 29.97
CA LEU A 23 52.54 -12.03 28.79
C LEU A 23 51.15 -12.65 28.92
N ALA A 24 50.97 -13.63 29.81
CA ALA A 24 49.68 -14.27 30.08
C ALA A 24 48.59 -13.26 30.49
N ALA A 25 48.96 -12.19 31.21
CA ALA A 25 48.03 -11.11 31.59
C ALA A 25 47.48 -10.30 30.38
N TYR A 26 48.14 -10.36 29.23
CA TYR A 26 47.78 -9.63 28.01
C TYR A 26 47.14 -10.52 26.93
N GLU A 27 47.09 -11.84 27.14
CA GLU A 27 46.54 -12.81 26.18
C GLU A 27 45.10 -12.46 25.78
N SER A 28 44.25 -12.14 26.76
CA SER A 28 42.84 -11.80 26.52
C SER A 28 42.68 -10.50 25.72
N GLU A 29 43.56 -9.52 25.96
CA GLU A 29 43.55 -8.25 25.22
C GLU A 29 44.07 -8.42 23.80
N TYR A 30 45.09 -9.26 23.60
CA TYR A 30 45.61 -9.62 22.28
C TYR A 30 44.57 -10.39 21.46
N ALA A 31 43.92 -11.39 22.05
CA ALA A 31 42.83 -12.14 21.40
C ALA A 31 41.68 -11.23 21.00
N ARG A 32 41.30 -10.27 21.85
CA ARG A 32 40.26 -9.28 21.55
C ARG A 32 40.64 -8.34 20.41
N LEU A 33 41.89 -7.87 20.39
CA LEU A 33 42.41 -7.02 19.30
C LEU A 33 42.49 -7.80 17.99
N TYR A 34 42.92 -9.05 18.03
CA TYR A 34 43.01 -9.91 16.86
C TYR A 34 41.62 -10.23 16.28
N GLU A 35 40.64 -10.55 17.13
CA GLU A 35 39.25 -10.76 16.72
C GLU A 35 38.66 -9.50 16.08
N SER A 36 38.93 -8.32 16.65
CA SER A 36 38.49 -7.06 16.07
C SER A 36 39.16 -6.76 14.72
N LEU A 37 40.44 -7.10 14.57
CA LEU A 37 41.18 -6.95 13.31
C LEU A 37 40.66 -7.93 12.25
N TYR A 38 40.40 -9.17 12.65
CA TYR A 38 39.84 -10.21 11.80
C TYR A 38 38.45 -9.83 11.27
N GLN A 39 37.57 -9.35 12.16
CA GLN A 39 36.25 -8.85 11.78
C GLN A 39 36.36 -7.65 10.85
N ALA A 40 37.28 -6.72 11.10
CA ALA A 40 37.50 -5.58 10.20
C ALA A 40 37.96 -6.02 8.81
N HIS A 41 38.88 -6.98 8.72
CA HIS A 41 39.39 -7.47 7.44
C HIS A 41 38.37 -8.32 6.67
N ARG A 42 37.56 -9.11 7.38
CA ARG A 42 36.42 -9.81 6.80
C ARG A 42 35.39 -8.84 6.22
N ASN A 43 35.03 -7.80 6.97
CA ASN A 43 34.12 -6.77 6.50
C ASN A 43 34.68 -6.01 5.29
N GLU A 44 35.98 -5.69 5.29
CA GLU A 44 36.67 -5.08 4.15
C GLU A 44 36.60 -5.98 2.90
N LYS A 45 36.82 -7.29 3.06
CA LYS A 45 36.73 -8.25 1.98
C LYS A 45 35.30 -8.36 1.42
N GLU A 46 34.30 -8.47 2.29
CA GLU A 46 32.89 -8.51 1.89
C GLU A 46 32.48 -7.23 1.16
N LEU A 47 32.92 -6.05 1.63
CA LEU A 47 32.69 -4.77 0.96
C LEU A 47 33.42 -4.69 -0.38
N SER A 48 34.63 -5.22 -0.49
CA SER A 48 35.39 -5.28 -1.74
C SER A 48 34.68 -6.17 -2.77
N GLU A 49 34.19 -7.34 -2.36
CA GLU A 49 33.41 -8.25 -3.21
C GLU A 49 32.11 -7.59 -3.69
N GLN A 50 31.41 -6.88 -2.81
CA GLN A 50 30.23 -6.09 -3.19
C GLN A 50 30.59 -4.97 -4.18
N CYS A 51 31.70 -4.26 -3.97
CA CYS A 51 32.19 -3.27 -4.92
C CYS A 51 32.53 -3.88 -6.29
N THR A 52 33.09 -5.10 -6.34
CA THR A 52 33.34 -5.79 -7.61
C THR A 52 32.04 -6.22 -8.30
N SER A 53 31.07 -6.77 -7.56
CA SER A 53 29.76 -7.12 -8.11
C SER A 53 29.03 -5.91 -8.68
N LEU A 54 29.04 -4.78 -7.95
CA LEU A 54 28.43 -3.54 -8.43
C LEU A 54 29.14 -2.98 -9.66
N LYS A 55 30.47 -3.10 -9.76
CA LYS A 55 31.22 -2.73 -10.96
C LYS A 55 30.82 -3.60 -12.16
N ASP A 56 30.70 -4.91 -11.97
CA ASP A 56 30.29 -5.83 -13.03
C ASP A 56 28.84 -5.58 -13.49
N GLU A 57 27.94 -5.26 -12.55
CA GLU A 57 26.58 -4.84 -12.86
C GLU A 57 26.54 -3.52 -13.66
N ILE A 58 27.36 -2.54 -13.27
CA ILE A 58 27.48 -1.27 -14.02
C ILE A 58 28.00 -1.53 -15.44
N ILE A 59 29.00 -2.40 -15.61
CA ILE A 59 29.54 -2.78 -16.91
C ILE A 59 28.47 -3.49 -17.76
N ASN A 60 27.74 -4.44 -17.18
CA ASN A 60 26.64 -5.12 -17.88
C ASN A 60 25.50 -4.17 -18.26
N ASN A 61 25.14 -3.24 -17.39
CA ASN A 61 24.09 -2.26 -17.67
C ASN A 61 24.53 -1.24 -18.74
N THR A 62 25.79 -0.80 -18.72
CA THR A 62 26.33 0.07 -19.78
C THR A 62 26.39 -0.63 -21.12
N TYR A 63 26.74 -1.92 -21.16
CA TYR A 63 26.68 -2.73 -22.37
C TYR A 63 25.25 -2.85 -22.92
N LYS A 64 24.27 -3.18 -22.06
CA LYS A 64 22.85 -3.23 -22.45
C LYS A 64 22.32 -1.88 -22.96
N MET A 65 22.73 -0.77 -22.33
CA MET A 65 22.38 0.57 -22.81
C MET A 65 22.97 0.85 -24.20
N TYR A 66 24.20 0.42 -24.46
CA TYR A 66 24.83 0.56 -25.77
C TYR A 66 24.09 -0.24 -26.86
N GLU A 67 23.72 -1.50 -26.60
CA GLU A 67 22.92 -2.31 -27.53
C GLU A 67 21.55 -1.69 -27.82
N LEU A 68 20.84 -1.25 -26.78
CA LEU A 68 19.56 -0.57 -26.93
C LEU A 68 19.67 0.71 -27.74
N LYS A 69 20.72 1.51 -27.51
CA LYS A 69 20.98 2.73 -28.28
C LYS A 69 21.20 2.41 -29.77
N LYS A 70 21.99 1.36 -30.08
CA LYS A 70 22.23 0.91 -31.46
C LYS A 70 20.94 0.44 -32.15
N MET A 71 20.05 -0.25 -31.42
CA MET A 71 18.74 -0.66 -31.94
C MET A 71 17.82 0.54 -32.20
N VAL A 72 17.82 1.54 -31.32
CA VAL A 72 17.04 2.78 -31.52
C VAL A 72 17.54 3.55 -32.74
N GLU A 73 18.85 3.71 -32.91
CA GLU A 73 19.45 4.35 -34.08
C GLU A 73 19.08 3.62 -35.39
N ALA A 74 19.07 2.27 -35.38
CA ALA A 74 18.62 1.48 -36.52
C ALA A 74 17.13 1.71 -36.84
N HIS A 75 16.27 1.75 -35.82
CA HIS A 75 14.85 2.04 -35.98
C HIS A 75 14.58 3.45 -36.48
N GLU A 76 15.35 4.45 -36.04
CA GLU A 76 15.25 5.82 -36.59
C GLU A 76 15.58 5.86 -38.09
N GLY A 77 16.59 5.12 -38.53
CA GLY A 77 16.92 4.95 -39.95
C GLY A 77 15.78 4.32 -40.76
N GLU A 78 15.17 3.26 -40.23
CA GLU A 78 14.02 2.57 -40.84
C GLU A 78 12.80 3.51 -40.95
N ILE A 79 12.50 4.25 -39.88
CA ILE A 79 11.40 5.23 -39.85
C ILE A 79 11.64 6.34 -40.88
N ALA A 80 12.88 6.82 -41.03
CA ALA A 80 13.22 7.83 -42.03
C ALA A 80 13.11 7.30 -43.47
N ARG A 81 13.35 6.01 -43.70
CA ARG A 81 13.12 5.35 -45.00
C ARG A 81 11.62 5.26 -45.31
N LEU A 82 10.83 4.75 -44.36
CA LEU A 82 9.37 4.63 -44.51
C LEU A 82 8.69 5.99 -44.71
N LYS A 83 9.13 7.04 -44.00
CA LYS A 83 8.62 8.39 -44.22
C LYS A 83 8.89 8.90 -45.64
N ARG A 84 10.06 8.61 -46.22
CA ARG A 84 10.35 8.96 -47.62
C ARG A 84 9.49 8.17 -48.60
N GLU A 85 9.25 6.89 -48.32
CA GLU A 85 8.40 6.04 -49.14
C GLU A 85 6.94 6.53 -49.15
N VAL A 86 6.40 6.92 -47.99
CA VAL A 86 5.07 7.54 -47.89
C VAL A 86 4.98 8.85 -48.69
N VAL A 87 6.01 9.70 -48.62
CA VAL A 87 6.03 10.95 -49.42
C VAL A 87 6.09 10.65 -50.93
N ASN A 88 6.76 9.58 -51.33
CA ASN A 88 6.81 9.17 -52.73
C ASN A 88 5.47 8.58 -53.20
N THR A 89 4.79 7.78 -52.38
CA THR A 89 3.47 7.24 -52.74
C THR A 89 2.40 8.33 -52.80
N THR A 90 2.45 9.34 -51.93
CA THR A 90 1.55 10.50 -52.03
C THR A 90 1.79 11.29 -53.32
N LYS A 91 3.05 11.52 -53.71
CA LYS A 91 3.37 12.18 -54.99
C LYS A 91 2.90 11.37 -56.21
N LEU A 92 2.98 10.05 -56.15
CA LEU A 92 2.48 9.18 -57.21
C LEU A 92 0.94 9.21 -57.28
N ALA A 93 0.26 9.29 -56.14
CA ALA A 93 -1.19 9.45 -56.07
C ALA A 93 -1.64 10.81 -56.64
N ASP A 94 -0.95 11.91 -56.30
CA ASP A 94 -1.22 13.23 -56.86
C ASP A 94 -1.00 13.26 -58.39
N ALA A 95 0.04 12.58 -58.87
CA ALA A 95 0.29 12.42 -60.31
C ALA A 95 -0.77 11.57 -61.02
N ALA A 96 -1.35 10.57 -60.34
CA ALA A 96 -2.45 9.77 -60.87
C ALA A 96 -3.74 10.60 -60.97
N HIS A 97 -4.06 11.38 -59.94
CA HIS A 97 -5.21 12.29 -59.96
C HIS A 97 -5.09 13.37 -61.04
N ALA A 98 -3.89 13.92 -61.27
CA ALA A 98 -3.68 14.86 -62.38
C ALA A 98 -3.89 14.21 -63.76
N ARG A 99 -3.52 12.94 -63.95
CA ARG A 99 -3.78 12.19 -65.19
C ARG A 99 -5.27 11.91 -65.39
N GLU A 100 -5.97 11.58 -64.31
CA GLU A 100 -7.42 11.34 -64.33
C GLU A 100 -8.19 12.62 -64.69
N GLN A 101 -7.80 13.76 -64.13
CA GLN A 101 -8.38 15.06 -64.48
C GLN A 101 -8.16 15.42 -65.95
N ASN A 102 -6.94 15.22 -66.47
CA ASN A 102 -6.66 15.44 -67.89
C ASN A 102 -7.46 14.48 -68.81
N ALA A 103 -7.63 13.22 -68.40
CA ALA A 103 -8.44 12.27 -69.16
C ALA A 103 -9.92 12.68 -69.19
N GLN A 104 -10.43 13.22 -68.09
CA GLN A 104 -11.80 13.71 -67.99
C GLN A 104 -12.04 14.93 -68.90
N GLU A 105 -11.09 15.88 -68.95
CA GLU A 105 -11.13 17.03 -69.87
C GLU A 105 -11.06 16.58 -71.36
N VAL A 106 -10.28 15.54 -71.68
CA VAL A 106 -10.23 14.97 -73.04
C VAL A 106 -11.55 14.30 -73.40
N ILE A 107 -12.18 13.58 -72.46
CA ILE A 107 -13.49 12.93 -72.66
C ILE A 107 -14.58 13.99 -72.89
N GLU A 108 -14.62 15.07 -72.12
CA GLU A 108 -15.58 16.17 -72.36
C GLU A 108 -15.38 16.83 -73.73
N ASN A 109 -14.13 17.03 -74.16
CA ASN A 109 -13.83 17.56 -75.49
C ASN A 109 -14.23 16.60 -76.63
N LEU A 110 -14.06 15.28 -76.45
CA LEU A 110 -14.50 14.28 -77.42
C LEU A 110 -16.03 14.18 -77.47
N GLN A 111 -16.72 14.30 -76.33
CA GLN A 111 -18.18 14.36 -76.30
C GLN A 111 -18.72 15.59 -77.04
N LEU A 112 -18.07 16.75 -76.91
CA LEU A 112 -18.38 17.95 -77.70
C LEU A 112 -18.16 17.77 -79.21
N ASN A 113 -17.13 17.02 -79.61
CA ASN A 113 -16.87 16.72 -81.03
C ASN A 113 -17.86 15.70 -81.61
N ILE A 114 -18.31 14.72 -80.83
CA ILE A 114 -19.35 13.77 -81.24
C ILE A 114 -20.68 14.49 -81.51
N VAL A 115 -21.02 15.50 -80.70
CA VAL A 115 -22.21 16.34 -80.94
C VAL A 115 -22.10 17.14 -82.24
N LYS A 116 -20.91 17.63 -82.60
CA LYS A 116 -20.68 18.34 -83.88
C LYS A 116 -20.74 17.42 -85.10
N LEU A 117 -20.15 16.23 -85.03
CA LEU A 117 -20.18 15.25 -86.12
C LEU A 117 -21.58 14.63 -86.31
N GLY A 118 -22.38 14.51 -85.25
CA GLY A 118 -23.79 14.12 -85.35
C GLY A 118 -24.62 15.10 -86.18
N GLN A 119 -24.32 16.41 -86.10
CA GLN A 119 -25.00 17.45 -86.88
C GLN A 119 -24.57 17.44 -88.37
N GLU A 120 -23.35 17.02 -88.70
CA GLU A 120 -22.88 16.88 -90.08
C GLU A 120 -23.46 15.64 -90.80
N ILE A 121 -23.70 14.55 -90.05
CA ILE A 121 -24.32 13.33 -90.58
C ILE A 121 -25.81 13.55 -90.88
N GLU A 122 -26.50 14.36 -90.09
CA GLU A 122 -27.89 14.79 -90.35
C GLU A 122 -28.03 15.65 -91.62
N GLN A 123 -26.99 16.40 -91.99
CA GLN A 123 -27.00 17.20 -93.23
C GLN A 123 -26.68 16.36 -94.49
N LYS A 124 -25.90 15.29 -94.37
CA LYS A 124 -25.54 14.44 -95.53
C LYS A 124 -26.60 13.41 -95.94
N ASN A 125 -27.51 13.01 -95.05
CA ASN A 125 -28.53 12.00 -95.35
C ASN A 125 -29.72 12.51 -96.20
N LYS A 126 -29.71 13.77 -96.65
CA LYS A 126 -30.75 14.34 -97.53
C LYS A 126 -30.47 14.26 -99.03
N GLN A 127 -29.38 13.65 -99.47
CA GLN A 127 -29.06 13.53 -100.89
C GLN A 127 -28.58 12.10 -101.20
N LEU A 128 -29.44 11.31 -101.84
CA LEU A 128 -29.16 10.51 -103.04
C LEU A 128 -30.11 9.29 -103.13
N SER A 129 -30.91 9.29 -104.20
CA SER A 129 -31.64 8.15 -104.74
C SER A 129 -31.38 8.16 -106.26
N VAL A 130 -31.26 6.97 -106.87
CA VAL A 130 -31.84 6.56 -108.17
C VAL A 130 -30.91 5.69 -109.07
N GLU A 131 -31.51 4.57 -109.51
CA GLU A 131 -31.32 3.71 -110.72
C GLU A 131 -30.11 2.74 -110.81
N LYS A 132 -30.27 1.39 -111.01
CA LYS A 132 -30.93 0.52 -112.04
C LYS A 132 -30.24 0.59 -113.42
N ASP A 133 -29.95 -0.45 -114.22
CA ASP A 133 -30.53 -1.80 -114.44
C ASP A 133 -29.63 -2.68 -115.39
N ILE A 134 -29.74 -4.02 -115.24
CA ILE A 134 -29.94 -5.11 -116.26
C ILE A 134 -28.86 -5.54 -117.31
N ALA A 135 -28.29 -6.73 -117.04
CA ALA A 135 -28.16 -7.99 -117.82
C ALA A 135 -27.86 -7.97 -119.36
N VAL A 136 -26.67 -8.44 -119.79
CA VAL A 136 -26.26 -9.84 -120.14
C VAL A 136 -26.78 -10.35 -121.49
N SER A 137 -25.91 -10.32 -122.51
CA SER A 137 -25.59 -11.49 -123.37
C SER A 137 -24.52 -11.15 -124.43
N LYS A 138 -23.25 -11.15 -124.03
CA LYS A 138 -22.16 -11.65 -124.88
C LYS A 138 -21.45 -12.78 -124.13
N GLN A 139 -22.30 -13.74 -123.76
CA GLN A 139 -22.19 -14.80 -122.75
C GLN A 139 -21.04 -15.83 -122.95
N LYS A 140 -20.06 -15.53 -123.81
CA LYS A 140 -18.88 -16.35 -124.06
C LYS A 140 -17.57 -15.61 -123.72
N GLU A 141 -17.58 -14.28 -123.85
CA GLU A 141 -16.55 -13.39 -123.27
C GLU A 141 -16.82 -13.15 -121.78
N VAL A 142 -18.11 -13.22 -121.39
CA VAL A 142 -18.56 -13.21 -120.00
C VAL A 142 -17.96 -14.38 -119.24
N LEU A 143 -17.94 -15.63 -119.71
CA LEU A 143 -17.37 -16.75 -118.91
C LEU A 143 -15.85 -16.71 -118.72
N LEU A 144 -15.09 -16.10 -119.65
CA LEU A 144 -13.64 -15.89 -119.48
C LEU A 144 -13.36 -14.67 -118.60
N LYS A 145 -14.12 -13.58 -118.76
CA LYS A 145 -14.15 -12.47 -117.80
C LYS A 145 -14.77 -12.87 -116.48
N GLU A 146 -15.62 -13.90 -116.39
CA GLU A 146 -16.20 -14.45 -115.16
C GLU A 146 -15.13 -15.31 -114.50
N ARG A 147 -14.31 -16.04 -115.25
CA ARG A 147 -13.16 -16.75 -114.69
C ARG A 147 -12.09 -15.78 -114.20
N GLU A 148 -11.77 -14.73 -114.96
CA GLU A 148 -10.85 -13.67 -114.53
C GLU A 148 -11.44 -12.81 -113.41
N ARG A 149 -12.73 -12.47 -113.46
CA ARG A 149 -13.45 -11.77 -112.39
C ARG A 149 -13.66 -12.66 -111.17
N LEU A 150 -13.87 -13.97 -111.30
CA LEU A 150 -13.90 -14.91 -110.17
C LEU A 150 -12.50 -15.14 -109.63
N LEU A 151 -11.45 -15.05 -110.46
CA LEU A 151 -10.07 -15.03 -109.99
C LEU A 151 -9.75 -13.71 -109.28
N ASP A 152 -10.17 -12.56 -109.79
CA ASP A 152 -10.04 -11.24 -109.15
C ASP A 152 -10.95 -11.12 -107.91
N GLU A 153 -12.12 -11.74 -107.91
CA GLU A 153 -13.00 -11.88 -106.76
C GLU A 153 -12.39 -12.85 -105.75
N MET A 154 -11.79 -13.96 -106.18
CA MET A 154 -11.02 -14.83 -105.29
C MET A 154 -9.76 -14.15 -104.77
N GLU A 155 -9.08 -13.33 -105.56
CA GLU A 155 -7.88 -12.60 -105.17
C GLU A 155 -8.24 -11.44 -104.24
N THR A 156 -9.33 -10.72 -104.50
CA THR A 156 -9.86 -9.70 -103.57
C THR A 156 -10.47 -10.31 -102.31
N MET A 157 -11.09 -11.49 -102.38
CA MET A 157 -11.54 -12.23 -101.20
C MET A 157 -10.36 -12.82 -100.43
N ARG A 158 -9.28 -13.26 -101.10
CA ARG A 158 -8.00 -13.63 -100.47
C ARG A 158 -7.31 -12.43 -99.85
N GLN A 159 -7.33 -11.27 -100.49
CA GLN A 159 -6.78 -10.03 -99.97
C GLN A 159 -7.62 -9.52 -98.80
N ARG A 160 -8.95 -9.64 -98.87
CA ARG A 160 -9.86 -9.36 -97.75
C ARG A 160 -9.62 -10.34 -96.60
N LEU A 161 -9.45 -11.62 -96.86
CA LEU A 161 -9.08 -12.61 -95.84
C LEU A 161 -7.71 -12.31 -95.23
N LYS A 162 -6.72 -11.93 -96.05
CA LYS A 162 -5.39 -11.52 -95.60
C LYS A 162 -5.43 -10.23 -94.78
N ASN A 163 -6.32 -9.30 -95.10
CA ASN A 163 -6.53 -8.05 -94.34
C ASN A 163 -7.41 -8.26 -93.09
N MET A 164 -8.28 -9.29 -93.08
CA MET A 164 -9.05 -9.69 -91.91
C MET A 164 -8.22 -10.54 -90.95
N SER A 165 -7.15 -11.21 -91.41
CA SER A 165 -6.21 -11.96 -90.56
C SER A 165 -5.57 -11.11 -89.45
N PRO A 166 -4.96 -9.92 -89.71
CA PRO A 166 -4.41 -9.08 -88.65
C PRO A 166 -5.51 -8.50 -87.74
N TYR A 167 -6.73 -8.32 -88.26
CA TYR A 167 -7.87 -7.89 -87.44
C TYR A 167 -8.34 -9.01 -86.49
N ILE A 168 -8.34 -10.27 -86.95
CA ILE A 168 -8.62 -11.44 -86.11
C ILE A 168 -7.52 -11.61 -85.07
N GLU A 169 -6.24 -11.48 -85.44
CA GLU A 169 -5.12 -11.55 -84.49
C GLU A 169 -5.15 -10.41 -83.45
N GLU A 170 -5.55 -9.19 -83.83
CA GLU A 170 -5.77 -8.09 -82.88
C GLU A 170 -6.95 -8.37 -81.94
N LEU A 171 -8.03 -8.97 -82.43
CA LEU A 171 -9.17 -9.37 -81.61
C LEU A 171 -8.81 -10.52 -80.66
N GLU A 172 -8.03 -11.50 -81.10
CA GLU A 172 -7.52 -12.59 -80.27
C GLU A 172 -6.57 -12.06 -79.19
N LYS A 173 -5.68 -11.11 -79.52
CA LYS A 173 -4.85 -10.42 -78.52
C LYS A 173 -5.69 -9.67 -77.50
N LYS A 174 -6.67 -8.88 -77.94
CA LYS A 174 -7.58 -8.17 -77.02
C LYS A 174 -8.39 -9.12 -76.15
N SER A 175 -8.84 -10.26 -76.70
CA SER A 175 -9.50 -11.31 -75.92
C SER A 175 -8.56 -11.87 -74.86
N SER A 176 -7.32 -12.22 -75.23
CA SER A 176 -6.32 -12.74 -74.29
C SER A 176 -5.96 -11.73 -73.20
N GLU A 177 -5.88 -10.43 -73.51
CA GLU A 177 -5.65 -9.37 -72.51
C GLU A 177 -6.83 -9.22 -71.55
N VAL A 178 -8.07 -9.37 -72.04
CA VAL A 178 -9.27 -9.35 -71.21
C VAL A 178 -9.32 -10.59 -70.31
N ASP A 179 -8.96 -11.76 -70.84
CA ASP A 179 -8.88 -13.01 -70.06
C ASP A 179 -7.80 -12.92 -68.98
N GLN A 180 -6.63 -12.34 -69.29
CA GLN A 180 -5.57 -12.08 -68.32
C GLN A 180 -6.04 -11.14 -67.20
N ARG A 181 -6.69 -10.03 -67.55
CA ARG A 181 -7.25 -9.07 -66.58
C ARG A 181 -8.36 -9.69 -65.74
N MET A 182 -9.14 -10.59 -66.32
CA MET A 182 -10.20 -11.31 -65.60
C MET A 182 -9.59 -12.28 -64.58
N ILE A 183 -8.49 -12.97 -64.91
CA ILE A 183 -7.75 -13.81 -63.95
C ILE A 183 -7.15 -12.96 -62.83
N GLU A 184 -6.50 -11.83 -63.14
CA GLU A 184 -5.95 -10.92 -62.12
C GLU A 184 -7.04 -10.32 -61.21
N MET A 185 -8.19 -9.96 -61.77
CA MET A 185 -9.37 -9.52 -61.00
C MET A 185 -9.94 -10.64 -60.13
N GLN A 186 -9.92 -11.89 -60.60
CA GLN A 186 -10.37 -13.05 -59.83
C GLN A 186 -9.42 -13.35 -58.66
N GLU A 187 -8.10 -13.32 -58.89
CA GLU A 187 -7.08 -13.52 -57.85
C GLU A 187 -7.13 -12.42 -56.77
N THR A 188 -7.34 -11.16 -57.17
CA THR A 188 -7.49 -10.05 -56.23
C THR A 188 -8.79 -10.16 -55.42
N LEU A 189 -9.89 -10.62 -56.02
CA LEU A 189 -11.13 -10.93 -55.31
C LEU A 189 -10.94 -12.05 -54.28
N ASP A 190 -10.24 -13.13 -54.63
CA ASP A 190 -9.96 -14.24 -53.73
C ASP A 190 -9.02 -13.83 -52.58
N MET A 191 -8.05 -12.96 -52.85
CA MET A 191 -7.22 -12.35 -51.81
C MET A 191 -8.05 -11.50 -50.84
N GLN A 192 -8.93 -10.63 -51.36
CA GLN A 192 -9.79 -9.80 -50.52
C GLN A 192 -10.80 -10.61 -49.71
N LEU A 193 -11.37 -11.68 -50.28
CA LEU A 193 -12.24 -12.60 -49.56
C LEU A 193 -11.50 -13.30 -48.41
N ASN A 194 -10.24 -13.68 -48.61
CA ASN A 194 -9.40 -14.27 -47.56
C ASN A 194 -9.00 -13.28 -46.47
N GLU A 195 -8.78 -12.01 -46.84
CA GLU A 195 -8.53 -10.92 -45.88
C GLU A 195 -9.77 -10.59 -45.04
N ILE A 196 -10.93 -10.45 -45.67
CA ILE A 196 -12.22 -10.27 -45.00
C ILE A 196 -12.50 -11.43 -44.03
N SER A 197 -12.18 -12.67 -44.43
CA SER A 197 -12.36 -13.86 -43.59
C SER A 197 -11.39 -13.91 -42.40
N ARG A 198 -10.16 -13.42 -42.56
CA ARG A 198 -9.19 -13.26 -41.46
C ARG A 198 -9.60 -12.14 -40.51
N GLU A 199 -10.03 -11.01 -41.04
CA GLU A 199 -10.48 -9.87 -40.27
C GLU A 199 -11.76 -10.19 -39.47
N LYS A 200 -12.71 -10.92 -40.08
CA LYS A 200 -13.93 -11.40 -39.40
C LYS A 200 -13.60 -12.28 -38.19
N ARG A 201 -12.67 -13.23 -38.33
CA ARG A 201 -12.20 -14.08 -37.22
C ARG A 201 -11.46 -13.29 -36.14
N GLY A 202 -10.74 -12.23 -36.52
CA GLY A 202 -10.11 -11.31 -35.57
C GLY A 202 -11.14 -10.51 -34.79
N ARG A 203 -12.17 -9.98 -35.49
CA ARG A 203 -13.28 -9.23 -34.91
C ARG A 203 -14.07 -10.06 -33.92
N GLU A 204 -14.46 -11.29 -34.28
CA GLU A 204 -15.20 -12.21 -33.40
C GLU A 204 -14.44 -12.49 -32.09
N ARG A 205 -13.11 -12.68 -32.14
CA ARG A 205 -12.29 -12.85 -30.92
C ARG A 205 -12.31 -11.61 -30.03
N THR A 206 -12.12 -10.42 -30.61
CA THR A 206 -12.16 -9.18 -29.84
C THR A 206 -13.56 -8.87 -29.30
N GLU A 207 -14.60 -9.29 -30.00
CA GLU A 207 -15.99 -9.11 -29.57
C GLU A 207 -16.33 -10.03 -28.39
N MET A 208 -15.80 -11.26 -28.38
CA MET A 208 -15.85 -12.14 -27.20
C MET A 208 -15.07 -11.56 -26.02
N GLU A 209 -13.87 -11.01 -26.24
CA GLU A 209 -13.09 -10.35 -25.18
C GLU A 209 -13.81 -9.13 -24.59
N VAL A 210 -14.45 -8.31 -25.44
CA VAL A 210 -15.26 -7.18 -24.99
C VAL A 210 -16.48 -7.66 -24.19
N GLN A 211 -17.17 -8.71 -24.64
CA GLN A 211 -18.28 -9.28 -23.88
C GLN A 211 -17.84 -9.85 -22.53
N GLN A 212 -16.65 -10.46 -22.46
CA GLN A 212 -16.08 -10.96 -21.21
C GLN A 212 -15.73 -9.81 -20.26
N LEU A 213 -15.06 -8.77 -20.75
CA LEU A 213 -14.76 -7.58 -19.95
C LEU A 213 -16.04 -6.87 -19.48
N GLN A 214 -17.10 -6.87 -20.29
CA GLN A 214 -18.41 -6.32 -19.89
C GLN A 214 -19.02 -7.13 -18.73
N LYS A 215 -18.90 -8.46 -18.75
CA LYS A 215 -19.34 -9.33 -17.65
C LYS A 215 -18.50 -9.12 -16.39
N ASP A 216 -17.18 -8.99 -16.54
CA ASP A 216 -16.28 -8.73 -15.42
C ASP A 216 -16.59 -7.36 -14.77
N ILE A 217 -16.93 -6.35 -15.56
CA ILE A 217 -17.39 -5.04 -15.05
C ILE A 217 -18.71 -5.18 -14.29
N THR A 218 -19.67 -5.99 -14.76
CA THR A 218 -20.92 -6.23 -14.03
C THR A 218 -20.66 -6.96 -12.71
N ILE A 219 -19.81 -7.99 -12.69
CA ILE A 219 -19.44 -8.71 -11.47
C ILE A 219 -18.75 -7.75 -10.48
N LYS A 220 -17.81 -6.94 -10.96
CA LYS A 220 -17.12 -5.94 -10.12
C LYS A 220 -18.07 -4.87 -9.59
N LYS A 221 -19.13 -4.54 -10.34
CA LYS A 221 -20.18 -3.63 -9.88
C LYS A 221 -21.02 -4.26 -8.77
N ASP A 222 -21.40 -5.53 -8.92
CA ASP A 222 -22.18 -6.27 -7.92
C ASP A 222 -21.36 -6.51 -6.63
N GLU A 223 -20.06 -6.79 -6.75
CA GLU A 223 -19.11 -6.83 -5.63
C GLU A 223 -19.02 -5.46 -4.92
N LEU A 224 -19.07 -4.35 -5.67
CA LEU A 224 -19.05 -3.00 -5.10
C LEU A 224 -20.37 -2.68 -4.38
N GLU A 225 -21.50 -3.09 -4.93
CA GLU A 225 -22.81 -2.94 -4.29
C GLU A 225 -22.92 -3.78 -3.00
N THR A 226 -22.42 -5.02 -3.00
CA THR A 226 -22.37 -5.86 -1.79
C THR A 226 -21.40 -5.32 -0.74
N ALA A 227 -20.23 -4.82 -1.15
CA ALA A 227 -19.30 -4.14 -0.24
C ALA A 227 -19.92 -2.86 0.36
N ASN A 228 -20.62 -2.06 -0.44
CA ASN A 228 -21.32 -0.87 0.05
C ASN A 228 -22.45 -1.22 1.04
N ALA A 229 -23.22 -2.29 0.77
CA ALA A 229 -24.23 -2.77 1.72
C ALA A 229 -23.60 -3.27 3.03
N SER A 230 -22.43 -3.91 2.97
CA SER A 230 -21.65 -4.29 4.17
C SER A 230 -21.16 -3.08 4.95
N ILE A 231 -20.70 -2.04 4.26
CA ILE A 231 -20.28 -0.77 4.85
C ILE A 231 -21.48 -0.08 5.53
N GLU A 232 -22.64 0.01 4.88
CA GLU A 232 -23.87 0.54 5.50
C GLU A 232 -24.31 -0.26 6.72
N ALA A 233 -24.26 -1.60 6.66
CA ALA A 233 -24.56 -2.45 7.80
C ALA A 233 -23.58 -2.22 8.96
N SER A 234 -22.29 -2.05 8.66
CA SER A 234 -21.26 -1.73 9.66
C SER A 234 -21.47 -0.33 10.26
N ALA A 235 -21.85 0.66 9.45
CA ALA A 235 -22.17 2.01 9.91
C ALA A 235 -23.40 2.01 10.83
N ASN A 236 -24.45 1.26 10.47
CA ASN A 236 -25.63 1.07 11.33
C ASN A 236 -25.28 0.35 12.64
N ASN A 237 -24.35 -0.61 12.61
CA ASN A 237 -23.85 -1.28 13.81
C ASN A 237 -23.06 -0.32 14.71
N VAL A 238 -22.21 0.54 14.14
CA VAL A 238 -21.51 1.60 14.89
C VAL A 238 -22.51 2.54 15.52
N LEU A 239 -23.51 3.00 14.78
CA LEU A 239 -24.57 3.90 15.28
C LEU A 239 -25.39 3.25 16.41
N ARG A 240 -25.65 1.94 16.30
CA ARG A 240 -26.29 1.15 17.38
C ARG A 240 -25.39 1.06 18.61
N LEU A 241 -24.09 0.79 18.45
CA LEU A 241 -23.14 0.74 19.54
C LEU A 241 -22.97 2.11 20.21
N GLU A 242 -22.94 3.20 19.44
CA GLU A 242 -22.92 4.57 19.97
C GLU A 242 -24.18 4.88 20.79
N ASN A 243 -25.35 4.43 20.33
CA ASN A 243 -26.60 4.57 21.08
C ASN A 243 -26.58 3.73 22.36
N LEU A 244 -26.09 2.48 22.32
CA LEU A 244 -25.91 1.65 23.51
C LEU A 244 -24.93 2.29 24.51
N VAL A 245 -23.83 2.87 24.03
CA VAL A 245 -22.88 3.61 24.89
C VAL A 245 -23.53 4.83 25.52
N LYS A 246 -24.36 5.58 24.78
CA LYS A 246 -25.15 6.70 25.34
C LYS A 246 -26.15 6.21 26.38
N GLU A 247 -26.86 5.11 26.11
CA GLU A 247 -27.79 4.49 27.05
C GLU A 247 -27.08 4.04 28.33
N HIS A 248 -25.97 3.30 28.21
CA HIS A 248 -25.15 2.87 29.35
C HIS A 248 -24.60 4.07 30.14
N LYS A 249 -24.21 5.16 29.47
CA LYS A 249 -23.78 6.39 30.14
C LYS A 249 -24.93 7.03 30.92
N THR A 250 -26.12 7.14 30.33
CA THR A 250 -27.29 7.68 31.04
C THR A 250 -27.78 6.76 32.16
N ALA A 251 -27.62 5.44 32.01
CA ALA A 251 -27.92 4.46 33.05
C ALA A 251 -26.90 4.53 34.19
N GLY A 252 -25.61 4.72 33.87
CA GLY A 252 -24.55 4.99 34.84
C GLY A 252 -24.82 6.27 35.63
N GLU A 253 -25.22 7.36 34.98
CA GLU A 253 -25.61 8.60 35.66
C GLU A 253 -26.85 8.41 36.56
N ARG A 254 -27.83 7.59 36.13
CA ARG A 254 -28.99 7.22 36.95
C ARG A 254 -28.59 6.38 38.17
N MET A 255 -27.76 5.36 37.98
CA MET A 255 -27.20 4.54 39.06
C MET A 255 -26.37 5.38 40.03
N GLN A 256 -25.57 6.34 39.55
CA GLN A 256 -24.83 7.27 40.40
C GLN A 256 -25.77 8.12 41.28
N LYS A 257 -26.88 8.61 40.70
CA LYS A 257 -27.91 9.34 41.46
C LYS A 257 -28.63 8.42 42.45
N GLU A 258 -28.91 7.17 42.10
CA GLU A 258 -29.51 6.19 43.01
C GLU A 258 -28.56 5.80 44.13
N ILE A 259 -27.27 5.60 43.86
CA ILE A 259 -26.24 5.40 44.88
C ILE A 259 -26.20 6.60 45.83
N GLY A 260 -26.26 7.83 45.31
CA GLY A 260 -26.36 9.04 46.13
C GLY A 260 -27.61 9.05 47.03
N LYS A 261 -28.78 8.69 46.49
CA LYS A 261 -30.03 8.55 47.26
C LYS A 261 -29.95 7.43 48.30
N LEU A 262 -29.36 6.29 47.95
CA LEU A 262 -29.19 5.14 48.84
C LEU A 262 -28.15 5.43 49.92
N MET A 263 -27.10 6.19 49.63
CA MET A 263 -26.16 6.68 50.64
C MET A 263 -26.86 7.61 51.63
N LEU A 264 -27.69 8.54 51.15
CA LEU A 264 -28.48 9.42 52.01
C LEU A 264 -29.47 8.60 52.85
N LYS A 265 -30.14 7.61 52.24
CA LYS A 265 -31.07 6.71 52.92
C LYS A 265 -30.36 5.82 53.93
N ARG A 266 -29.15 5.33 53.65
CA ARG A 266 -28.30 4.59 54.58
C ARG A 266 -27.90 5.47 55.76
N MET A 267 -27.58 6.74 55.52
CA MET A 267 -27.25 7.69 56.57
C MET A 267 -28.47 7.95 57.47
N ASN A 268 -29.65 8.15 56.90
CA ASN A 268 -30.89 8.30 57.66
C ASN A 268 -31.28 7.00 58.40
N LEU A 269 -31.13 5.84 57.75
CA LEU A 269 -31.38 4.55 58.40
C LEU A 269 -30.36 4.25 59.49
N GLN A 270 -29.12 4.75 59.38
CA GLN A 270 -28.14 4.66 60.46
C GLN A 270 -28.59 5.51 61.64
N THR A 271 -29.05 6.75 61.41
CA THR A 271 -29.60 7.58 62.49
C THR A 271 -30.87 6.97 63.08
N ASP A 272 -31.73 6.38 62.26
CA ASP A 272 -32.94 5.69 62.72
C ASP A 272 -32.60 4.40 63.48
N LEU A 273 -31.54 3.69 63.09
CA LEU A 273 -31.03 2.50 63.78
C LEU A 273 -30.40 2.90 65.12
N ASP A 274 -29.68 4.01 65.19
CA ASP A 274 -29.16 4.54 66.44
C ASP A 274 -30.32 4.95 67.38
N ASN A 275 -31.35 5.61 66.83
CA ASN A 275 -32.57 5.94 67.59
C ASN A 275 -33.34 4.69 68.02
N ALA A 276 -33.48 3.71 67.12
CA ALA A 276 -34.15 2.45 67.40
C ALA A 276 -33.36 1.61 68.39
N ASN A 277 -32.03 1.65 68.41
CA ASN A 277 -31.20 1.04 69.44
C ASN A 277 -31.49 1.67 70.81
N VAL A 278 -31.63 3.00 70.87
CA VAL A 278 -32.04 3.70 72.10
C VAL A 278 -33.45 3.28 72.54
N GLU A 279 -34.39 3.13 71.61
CA GLU A 279 -35.73 2.61 71.92
C GLU A 279 -35.72 1.11 72.25
N MET A 280 -34.85 0.32 71.64
CA MET A 280 -34.69 -1.11 71.90
C MET A 280 -34.09 -1.32 73.28
N GLU A 281 -33.16 -0.47 73.74
CA GLU A 281 -32.70 -0.47 75.13
C GLU A 281 -33.83 -0.12 76.12
N LYS A 282 -34.76 0.77 75.75
CA LYS A 282 -35.96 1.06 76.57
C LYS A 282 -36.92 -0.12 76.57
N LEU A 283 -37.20 -0.69 75.42
CA LEU A 283 -38.10 -1.83 75.28
C LEU A 283 -37.48 -3.10 75.87
N GLU A 284 -36.18 -3.32 75.83
CA GLU A 284 -35.51 -4.43 76.51
C GLU A 284 -35.75 -4.34 78.02
N LYS A 285 -35.71 -3.14 78.60
CA LYS A 285 -36.16 -2.94 80.00
C LYS A 285 -37.63 -3.34 80.17
N GLU A 286 -38.53 -2.92 79.29
CA GLU A 286 -39.94 -3.31 79.35
C GLU A 286 -40.18 -4.83 79.09
N LEU A 287 -39.37 -5.45 78.23
CA LEU A 287 -39.46 -6.86 77.84
C LEU A 287 -38.94 -7.73 78.98
N THR A 288 -37.91 -7.30 79.71
CA THR A 288 -37.54 -7.96 80.97
C THR A 288 -38.67 -7.89 82.00
N ASP A 289 -39.50 -6.84 81.98
CA ASP A 289 -40.68 -6.74 82.83
C ASP A 289 -41.87 -7.57 82.32
N LYS A 290 -42.02 -7.74 81.01
CA LYS A 290 -43.07 -8.57 80.38
C LYS A 290 -42.73 -10.06 80.31
N GLU A 291 -41.47 -10.46 80.20
CA GLU A 291 -41.04 -11.86 80.30
C GLU A 291 -41.38 -12.45 81.67
N LYS A 292 -41.29 -11.63 82.73
CA LYS A 292 -41.82 -11.98 84.05
C LYS A 292 -43.32 -12.32 83.96
N GLN A 293 -44.09 -11.61 83.14
CA GLN A 293 -45.52 -11.85 82.92
C GLN A 293 -45.78 -13.06 81.99
N LEU A 294 -44.99 -13.26 80.92
CA LEU A 294 -45.20 -14.33 79.92
C LEU A 294 -44.85 -15.73 80.43
N LYS A 295 -43.92 -15.84 81.39
CA LYS A 295 -43.73 -17.10 82.14
C LYS A 295 -45.02 -17.56 82.84
N SER A 296 -45.91 -16.64 83.21
CA SER A 296 -47.22 -16.96 83.77
C SER A 296 -48.17 -17.59 82.75
N ILE A 297 -48.14 -17.16 81.48
CA ILE A 297 -49.16 -17.54 80.47
C ILE A 297 -48.74 -18.76 79.63
N LYS A 298 -47.43 -18.99 79.41
CA LYS A 298 -46.95 -20.20 78.70
C LYS A 298 -47.33 -21.51 79.40
N TYR A 299 -47.64 -21.46 80.68
CA TYR A 299 -48.23 -22.57 81.41
C TYR A 299 -49.61 -22.98 80.85
N ASP A 300 -50.38 -22.03 80.30
CA ASP A 300 -51.77 -22.26 79.91
C ASP A 300 -51.95 -22.78 78.46
N LEU A 301 -51.05 -22.45 77.51
CA LEU A 301 -51.21 -22.74 76.07
C LEU A 301 -50.85 -24.18 75.65
N ASN A 302 -49.92 -24.86 76.33
CA ASN A 302 -49.58 -26.25 76.01
C ASN A 302 -50.79 -27.21 76.10
N LYS A 303 -51.86 -26.78 76.76
CA LYS A 303 -53.09 -27.55 76.94
C LYS A 303 -53.96 -27.65 75.67
N THR A 304 -53.85 -26.72 74.72
CA THR A 304 -54.82 -26.60 73.60
C THR A 304 -54.30 -27.13 72.26
N GLN A 305 -52.98 -27.30 72.10
CA GLN A 305 -52.37 -27.67 70.82
C GLN A 305 -52.54 -29.16 70.45
N GLU A 306 -52.84 -30.02 71.41
CA GLU A 306 -53.07 -31.46 71.19
C GLU A 306 -54.39 -31.76 70.45
N GLU A 307 -55.32 -30.80 70.34
CA GLU A 307 -56.67 -31.04 69.82
C GLU A 307 -56.79 -30.95 68.28
N ASN A 308 -55.93 -30.19 67.59
CA ASN A 308 -56.15 -29.77 66.19
C ASN A 308 -55.61 -30.75 65.11
N ALA A 309 -54.88 -31.81 65.51
CA ALA A 309 -54.26 -32.75 64.56
C ALA A 309 -55.24 -33.71 63.87
N LYS A 310 -56.49 -33.81 64.33
CA LYS A 310 -57.46 -34.84 63.88
C LYS A 310 -58.22 -34.50 62.58
N CYS A 311 -58.35 -33.22 62.20
CA CYS A 311 -59.27 -32.81 61.11
C CYS A 311 -58.75 -32.97 59.66
N LYS A 312 -57.50 -33.34 59.41
CA LYS A 312 -56.91 -33.27 58.05
C LYS A 312 -57.12 -34.49 57.13
N LEU A 313 -57.59 -35.63 57.64
CA LEU A 313 -57.55 -36.90 56.89
C LEU A 313 -58.73 -37.13 55.91
N GLU A 314 -59.84 -36.40 56.02
CA GLU A 314 -61.09 -36.73 55.31
C GLU A 314 -61.20 -36.21 53.86
N LYS A 315 -60.26 -35.37 53.39
CA LYS A 315 -60.43 -34.61 52.14
C LYS A 315 -60.11 -35.37 50.83
N ASP A 316 -59.28 -36.42 50.85
CA ASP A 316 -58.58 -36.90 49.63
C ASP A 316 -59.30 -37.97 48.77
N ILE A 317 -60.53 -38.41 49.09
CA ILE A 317 -61.15 -39.60 48.43
C ILE A 317 -62.04 -39.30 47.19
N MET A 318 -62.49 -38.07 46.95
CA MET A 318 -63.58 -37.80 45.98
C MET A 318 -63.22 -37.57 44.50
N GLU A 319 -61.96 -37.33 44.13
CA GLU A 319 -61.61 -36.80 42.79
C GLU A 319 -61.57 -37.81 41.61
N LYS A 320 -61.63 -39.13 41.81
CA LYS A 320 -61.24 -40.12 40.77
C LYS A 320 -62.31 -40.70 39.80
N ARG A 321 -63.58 -40.23 39.75
CA ARG A 321 -64.67 -40.94 39.01
C ARG A 321 -65.15 -40.38 37.63
N LEU A 322 -64.71 -39.22 37.14
CA LEU A 322 -65.49 -38.49 36.10
C LEU A 322 -65.14 -38.69 34.60
N LEU A 323 -64.11 -39.44 34.20
CA LEU A 323 -63.47 -39.29 32.88
C LEU A 323 -63.78 -40.33 31.76
N LYS A 324 -64.83 -41.17 31.86
CA LYS A 324 -65.02 -42.37 30.98
C LYS A 324 -66.13 -42.35 29.89
N VAL A 325 -66.93 -41.29 29.71
CA VAL A 325 -68.21 -41.37 28.95
C VAL A 325 -68.19 -40.84 27.48
N GLU A 326 -67.16 -40.14 27.00
CA GLU A 326 -67.30 -39.29 25.80
C GLU A 326 -67.07 -39.91 24.38
N ILE A 327 -66.73 -41.21 24.20
CA ILE A 327 -66.13 -41.69 22.93
C ILE A 327 -67.08 -42.39 21.89
N GLU A 328 -68.34 -42.77 22.18
CA GLU A 328 -69.09 -43.74 21.31
C GLU A 328 -70.06 -43.19 20.21
N ARG A 329 -70.30 -41.88 20.03
CA ARG A 329 -71.48 -41.39 19.26
C ARG A 329 -71.38 -41.28 17.71
N SER A 330 -70.23 -41.32 17.04
CA SER A 330 -70.09 -40.70 15.69
C SER A 330 -70.19 -41.57 14.40
N LYS A 331 -70.59 -42.85 14.41
CA LYS A 331 -70.31 -43.78 13.28
C LYS A 331 -71.48 -44.26 12.37
N PHE A 332 -72.76 -43.95 12.59
CA PHE A 332 -73.88 -44.71 11.96
C PHE A 332 -74.67 -44.06 10.77
N GLU A 333 -74.30 -42.90 10.22
CA GLU A 333 -75.28 -42.07 9.46
C GLU A 333 -75.30 -42.10 7.90
N GLN A 334 -74.52 -42.86 7.11
CA GLN A 334 -74.39 -42.53 5.65
C GLN A 334 -74.69 -43.56 4.52
N ASP A 335 -75.02 -44.84 4.76
CA ASP A 335 -75.08 -45.87 3.67
C ASP A 335 -76.40 -46.00 2.82
N LEU A 336 -77.42 -45.13 2.92
CA LEU A 336 -78.79 -45.42 2.40
C LEU A 336 -79.15 -44.98 0.94
N ARG A 337 -78.30 -44.31 0.14
CA ARG A 337 -78.79 -43.50 -1.03
C ARG A 337 -78.78 -44.09 -2.47
N GLN A 338 -78.39 -45.35 -2.76
CA GLN A 338 -77.98 -45.73 -4.14
C GLN A 338 -78.97 -46.54 -5.07
N ALA A 339 -80.15 -47.04 -4.65
CA ALA A 339 -80.77 -48.19 -5.36
C ALA A 339 -82.06 -47.99 -6.24
N VAL A 340 -82.52 -46.78 -6.62
CA VAL A 340 -83.94 -46.61 -7.06
C VAL A 340 -84.25 -46.41 -8.58
N ILE A 341 -83.32 -46.22 -9.51
CA ILE A 341 -83.68 -45.55 -10.80
C ILE A 341 -83.89 -46.44 -12.08
N ASP A 342 -83.59 -47.74 -12.10
CA ASP A 342 -83.47 -48.49 -13.39
C ASP A 342 -84.74 -48.97 -14.14
N ILE A 343 -85.98 -48.70 -13.71
CA ILE A 343 -87.18 -49.43 -14.24
C ILE A 343 -87.96 -48.77 -15.43
N LYS A 344 -87.65 -47.54 -15.87
CA LYS A 344 -88.55 -46.75 -16.77
C LYS A 344 -88.56 -47.02 -18.30
N ASN A 345 -87.83 -48.00 -18.84
CA ASN A 345 -87.42 -47.93 -20.27
C ASN A 345 -88.10 -48.86 -21.31
N VAL A 346 -89.10 -49.70 -21.00
CA VAL A 346 -89.48 -50.79 -21.93
C VAL A 346 -90.80 -50.59 -22.71
N GLU A 347 -91.78 -49.82 -22.24
CA GLU A 347 -93.13 -49.81 -22.83
C GLU A 347 -93.30 -49.02 -24.14
N HIS A 348 -92.30 -48.25 -24.58
CA HIS A 348 -92.47 -47.32 -25.71
C HIS A 348 -92.43 -47.98 -27.12
N LYS A 349 -92.22 -49.29 -27.26
CA LYS A 349 -91.75 -49.89 -28.54
C LYS A 349 -92.81 -50.49 -29.50
N THR A 350 -94.08 -50.62 -29.13
CA THR A 350 -95.02 -51.49 -29.88
C THR A 350 -96.00 -50.78 -30.83
N VAL A 351 -96.17 -49.46 -30.72
CA VAL A 351 -97.14 -48.68 -31.55
C VAL A 351 -96.59 -48.32 -32.95
N THR A 352 -95.29 -48.47 -33.16
CA THR A 352 -94.56 -48.07 -34.36
C THR A 352 -94.92 -48.87 -35.62
N CYS A 353 -95.25 -50.16 -35.50
CA CYS A 353 -95.17 -51.10 -36.62
C CYS A 353 -96.33 -51.06 -37.65
N ARG A 354 -97.43 -50.33 -37.40
CA ARG A 354 -98.61 -50.27 -38.32
C ARG A 354 -98.67 -49.03 -39.22
N LYS A 355 -97.87 -47.99 -38.96
CA LYS A 355 -97.69 -46.84 -39.89
C LYS A 355 -96.83 -47.20 -41.11
N GLU A 356 -96.05 -48.28 -41.02
CA GLU A 356 -94.95 -48.61 -41.93
C GLU A 356 -95.40 -48.99 -43.37
N PHE A 357 -96.62 -49.50 -43.59
CA PHE A 357 -97.01 -50.08 -44.90
C PHE A 357 -97.66 -49.08 -45.90
N MET A 358 -98.32 -48.01 -45.43
CA MET A 358 -98.83 -46.94 -46.31
C MET A 358 -97.73 -45.93 -46.66
N ASP A 359 -96.74 -45.76 -45.78
CA ASP A 359 -95.53 -44.99 -46.04
C ASP A 359 -94.72 -45.61 -47.20
N GLU A 360 -94.70 -46.95 -47.35
CA GLU A 360 -93.94 -47.69 -48.39
C GLU A 360 -94.35 -47.38 -49.85
N ARG A 361 -95.61 -47.02 -50.13
CA ARG A 361 -96.07 -46.72 -51.51
C ARG A 361 -95.87 -45.24 -51.90
N GLN A 362 -95.99 -44.31 -50.95
CA GLN A 362 -95.46 -42.94 -51.11
C GLN A 362 -93.93 -42.96 -51.18
N HIS A 363 -93.29 -43.93 -50.53
CA HIS A 363 -91.85 -44.17 -50.58
C HIS A 363 -91.34 -44.36 -52.01
N VAL A 364 -92.03 -45.09 -52.89
CA VAL A 364 -91.50 -45.36 -54.25
C VAL A 364 -91.51 -44.11 -55.16
N GLU A 365 -92.51 -43.25 -55.05
CA GLU A 365 -92.58 -41.99 -55.82
C GLU A 365 -91.66 -40.91 -55.22
N VAL A 366 -91.53 -40.90 -53.89
CA VAL A 366 -90.49 -40.16 -53.17
C VAL A 366 -89.11 -40.66 -53.58
N LEU A 367 -88.87 -41.97 -53.73
CA LEU A 367 -87.60 -42.58 -54.14
C LEU A 367 -87.17 -42.18 -55.56
N LEU A 368 -88.10 -41.90 -56.48
CA LEU A 368 -87.78 -41.40 -57.83
C LEU A 368 -87.46 -39.89 -57.85
N ARG A 369 -88.17 -39.09 -57.05
CA ARG A 369 -87.80 -37.68 -56.83
C ARG A 369 -86.49 -37.58 -56.03
N GLU A 370 -86.30 -38.44 -55.05
CA GLU A 370 -85.08 -38.64 -54.28
C GLU A 370 -83.96 -39.11 -55.19
N LYS A 371 -84.16 -39.99 -56.18
CA LYS A 371 -83.09 -40.36 -57.13
C LYS A 371 -82.59 -39.15 -57.93
N ASN A 372 -83.48 -38.27 -58.38
CA ASN A 372 -83.10 -37.06 -59.12
C ASN A 372 -82.50 -35.98 -58.20
N ILE A 373 -83.03 -35.83 -56.97
CA ILE A 373 -82.44 -34.99 -55.92
C ILE A 373 -81.08 -35.55 -55.48
N LEU A 374 -80.92 -36.86 -55.39
CA LEU A 374 -79.67 -37.58 -55.08
C LEU A 374 -78.65 -37.43 -56.21
N ALA A 375 -79.07 -37.40 -57.47
CA ALA A 375 -78.18 -37.12 -58.60
C ALA A 375 -77.67 -35.67 -58.57
N ARG A 376 -78.55 -34.69 -58.36
CA ARG A 376 -78.15 -33.28 -58.18
C ARG A 376 -77.34 -33.07 -56.90
N ASN A 377 -77.69 -33.75 -55.81
CA ASN A 377 -76.93 -33.74 -54.56
C ASN A 377 -75.58 -34.44 -54.73
N LYS A 378 -75.47 -35.46 -55.60
CA LYS A 378 -74.21 -36.12 -55.95
C LYS A 378 -73.31 -35.19 -56.75
N GLU A 379 -73.84 -34.44 -57.72
CA GLU A 379 -73.08 -33.42 -58.45
C GLU A 379 -72.66 -32.27 -57.53
N ALA A 380 -73.57 -31.75 -56.72
CA ALA A 380 -73.26 -30.73 -55.72
C ALA A 380 -72.26 -31.25 -54.66
N ALA A 381 -72.36 -32.51 -54.25
CA ALA A 381 -71.40 -33.17 -53.37
C ALA A 381 -70.04 -33.36 -54.05
N GLN A 382 -70.00 -33.71 -55.35
CA GLN A 382 -68.76 -33.80 -56.12
C GLN A 382 -68.08 -32.43 -56.28
N GLU A 383 -68.85 -31.36 -56.49
CA GLU A 383 -68.30 -30.01 -56.54
C GLU A 383 -67.84 -29.51 -55.17
N ARG A 384 -68.56 -29.84 -54.10
CA ARG A 384 -68.10 -29.62 -52.72
C ARG A 384 -66.84 -30.42 -52.43
N MET A 385 -66.75 -31.68 -52.86
CA MET A 385 -65.59 -32.54 -52.70
C MET A 385 -64.38 -32.02 -53.47
N LYS A 386 -64.57 -31.44 -54.67
CA LYS A 386 -63.51 -30.74 -55.42
C LYS A 386 -63.02 -29.47 -54.71
N ARG A 387 -63.92 -28.68 -54.10
CA ARG A 387 -63.53 -27.51 -53.28
C ARG A 387 -62.77 -27.93 -52.04
N ILE A 388 -63.30 -28.91 -51.31
CA ILE A 388 -62.65 -29.48 -50.11
C ILE A 388 -61.28 -30.06 -50.48
N ASN A 389 -61.13 -30.79 -51.58
CA ASN A 389 -59.82 -31.29 -52.02
C ASN A 389 -58.81 -30.17 -52.33
N ARG A 390 -59.26 -29.06 -52.93
CA ARG A 390 -58.39 -27.88 -53.15
C ARG A 390 -57.99 -27.23 -51.82
N GLU A 391 -58.93 -27.09 -50.88
CA GLU A 391 -58.65 -26.59 -49.53
C GLU A 391 -57.72 -27.52 -48.75
N LEU A 392 -57.87 -28.84 -48.90
CA LEU A 392 -57.03 -29.84 -48.28
C LEU A 392 -55.59 -29.78 -48.80
N LEU A 393 -55.41 -29.61 -50.12
CA LEU A 393 -54.09 -29.40 -50.73
C LEU A 393 -53.42 -28.11 -50.22
N LEU A 394 -54.16 -27.01 -50.13
CA LEU A 394 -53.65 -25.75 -49.57
C LEU A 394 -53.28 -25.90 -48.08
N SER A 395 -54.10 -26.63 -47.32
CA SER A 395 -53.84 -26.96 -45.92
C SER A 395 -52.62 -27.86 -45.74
N GLU A 396 -52.42 -28.86 -46.61
CA GLU A 396 -51.20 -29.69 -46.64
C GLU A 396 -49.94 -28.86 -46.93
N HIS A 397 -50.01 -27.94 -47.89
CA HIS A 397 -48.90 -27.04 -48.18
C HIS A 397 -48.59 -26.12 -46.99
N ALA A 398 -49.61 -25.60 -46.30
CA ALA A 398 -49.44 -24.81 -45.08
C ALA A 398 -48.84 -25.65 -43.94
N LYS A 399 -49.32 -26.89 -43.74
CA LYS A 399 -48.79 -27.85 -42.77
C LYS A 399 -47.30 -28.13 -43.01
N ARG A 400 -46.91 -28.44 -44.25
CA ARG A 400 -45.49 -28.67 -44.62
C ARG A 400 -44.61 -27.45 -44.45
N LYS A 401 -45.18 -26.23 -44.50
CA LYS A 401 -44.45 -24.99 -44.22
C LYS A 401 -44.20 -24.85 -42.72
N ILE A 402 -45.25 -25.07 -41.91
CA ILE A 402 -45.14 -25.05 -40.44
C ILE A 402 -44.20 -26.13 -39.94
N GLU A 403 -44.25 -27.36 -40.48
CA GLU A 403 -43.33 -28.45 -40.12
C GLU A 403 -41.86 -28.07 -40.37
N ARG A 404 -41.57 -27.46 -41.52
CA ARG A 404 -40.22 -26.96 -41.83
C ARG A 404 -39.78 -25.83 -40.89
N GLU A 405 -40.67 -24.90 -40.58
CA GLU A 405 -40.39 -23.85 -39.60
C GLU A 405 -40.13 -24.45 -38.20
N LEU A 406 -40.88 -25.49 -37.83
CA LEU A 406 -40.73 -26.19 -36.55
C LEU A 406 -39.41 -26.96 -36.50
N ASP A 407 -38.99 -27.63 -37.58
CA ASP A 407 -37.68 -28.29 -37.67
C ASP A 407 -36.51 -27.29 -37.54
N ILE A 408 -36.60 -26.14 -38.21
CA ILE A 408 -35.60 -25.05 -38.11
C ILE A 408 -35.54 -24.51 -36.68
N LEU A 409 -36.69 -24.30 -36.04
CA LEU A 409 -36.77 -23.86 -34.64
C LEU A 409 -36.24 -24.93 -33.67
N THR A 410 -36.44 -26.20 -33.98
CA THR A 410 -35.95 -27.32 -33.16
C THR A 410 -34.43 -27.42 -33.25
N GLN A 411 -33.86 -27.27 -34.46
CA GLN A 411 -32.41 -27.21 -34.65
C GLN A 411 -31.78 -26.00 -33.96
N SER A 412 -32.40 -24.81 -34.06
CA SER A 412 -31.89 -23.62 -33.37
C SER A 412 -31.98 -23.75 -31.85
N SER A 413 -33.04 -24.37 -31.32
CA SER A 413 -33.17 -24.71 -29.90
C SER A 413 -32.08 -25.68 -29.44
N HIS A 414 -31.73 -26.67 -30.27
CA HIS A 414 -30.68 -27.64 -29.96
C HIS A 414 -29.29 -26.99 -29.94
N GLU A 415 -29.01 -26.10 -30.88
CA GLU A 415 -27.76 -25.33 -30.89
C GLU A 415 -27.66 -24.42 -29.66
N VAL A 416 -28.73 -23.72 -29.30
CA VAL A 416 -28.77 -22.88 -28.09
C VAL A 416 -28.55 -23.72 -26.82
N LYS A 417 -29.12 -24.92 -26.72
CA LYS A 417 -28.85 -25.84 -25.58
C LYS A 417 -27.38 -26.23 -25.50
N LYS A 418 -26.75 -26.51 -26.64
CA LYS A 418 -25.33 -26.89 -26.69
C LYS A 418 -24.41 -25.74 -26.28
N GLN A 419 -24.76 -24.51 -26.68
CA GLN A 419 -24.08 -23.30 -26.22
C GLN A 419 -24.29 -23.07 -24.71
N LEU A 420 -25.50 -23.33 -24.20
CA LEU A 420 -25.81 -23.22 -22.78
C LEU A 420 -24.95 -24.17 -21.94
N GLU A 421 -24.85 -25.45 -22.32
CA GLU A 421 -24.00 -26.43 -21.63
C GLU A 421 -22.52 -26.04 -21.62
N LEU A 422 -22.01 -25.43 -22.70
CA LEU A 422 -20.64 -24.92 -22.75
C LEU A 422 -20.43 -23.79 -21.74
N VAL A 423 -21.36 -22.84 -21.68
CA VAL A 423 -21.33 -21.73 -20.73
C VAL A 423 -21.46 -22.22 -19.29
N GLU A 424 -22.27 -23.25 -19.03
CA GLU A 424 -22.39 -23.87 -17.70
C GLU A 424 -21.07 -24.54 -17.26
N ARG A 425 -20.39 -25.26 -18.16
CA ARG A 425 -19.06 -25.83 -17.86
C ARG A 425 -18.00 -24.77 -17.59
N GLU A 426 -18.03 -23.66 -18.34
CA GLU A 426 -17.13 -22.51 -18.11
C GLU A 426 -17.42 -21.86 -16.76
N ARG A 427 -18.71 -21.63 -16.42
CA ARG A 427 -19.14 -21.13 -15.10
C ARG A 427 -18.61 -22.03 -13.97
N ASP A 428 -18.76 -23.34 -14.10
CA ASP A 428 -18.35 -24.28 -13.05
C ASP A 428 -16.83 -24.30 -12.86
N LYS A 429 -16.05 -24.19 -13.94
CA LYS A 429 -14.60 -23.99 -13.86
C LYS A 429 -14.24 -22.69 -13.16
N CYS A 430 -14.89 -21.59 -13.51
CA CYS A 430 -14.68 -20.30 -12.85
C CYS A 430 -15.01 -20.39 -11.35
N ASN A 431 -16.13 -21.01 -10.99
CA ASN A 431 -16.50 -21.22 -9.58
C ASN A 431 -15.44 -22.00 -8.80
N LEU A 432 -14.87 -23.06 -9.37
CA LEU A 432 -13.77 -23.80 -8.74
C LEU A 432 -12.53 -22.92 -8.53
N THR A 433 -12.18 -22.07 -9.51
CA THR A 433 -11.06 -21.14 -9.35
C THR A 433 -11.33 -20.06 -8.29
N VAL A 434 -12.56 -19.56 -8.20
CA VAL A 434 -12.96 -18.60 -7.15
C VAL A 434 -12.85 -19.24 -5.77
N GLN A 435 -13.38 -20.45 -5.58
CA GLN A 435 -13.29 -21.17 -4.30
C GLN A 435 -11.85 -21.43 -3.87
N GLU A 436 -10.96 -21.78 -4.80
CA GLU A 436 -9.54 -21.97 -4.49
C GLU A 436 -8.86 -20.64 -4.10
N LEU A 437 -9.20 -19.53 -4.77
CA LEU A 437 -8.70 -18.20 -4.40
C LEU A 437 -9.24 -17.74 -3.04
N GLU A 438 -10.52 -17.98 -2.74
CA GLU A 438 -11.13 -17.70 -1.44
C GLU A 438 -10.40 -18.46 -0.32
N ARG A 439 -10.14 -19.76 -0.53
CA ARG A 439 -9.35 -20.59 0.41
C ARG A 439 -7.95 -20.03 0.64
N GLN A 440 -7.29 -19.54 -0.41
CA GLN A 440 -5.98 -18.91 -0.30
C GLN A 440 -6.04 -17.58 0.47
N ILE A 441 -7.04 -16.74 0.20
CA ILE A 441 -7.27 -15.47 0.92
C ILE A 441 -7.49 -15.74 2.40
N GLU A 442 -8.31 -16.74 2.74
CA GLU A 442 -8.62 -17.07 4.13
C GLU A 442 -7.39 -17.61 4.88
N GLY A 443 -6.54 -18.38 4.20
CA GLY A 443 -5.20 -18.76 4.69
C GLY A 443 -4.32 -17.54 4.98
N ARG A 444 -4.26 -16.57 4.06
CA ARG A 444 -3.48 -15.33 4.25
C ARG A 444 -4.04 -14.46 5.38
N ILE A 445 -5.35 -14.36 5.54
CA ILE A 445 -5.98 -13.63 6.66
C ILE A 445 -5.59 -14.28 7.99
N SER A 446 -5.55 -15.61 8.03
CA SER A 446 -5.15 -16.36 9.22
C SER A 446 -3.68 -16.12 9.59
N GLU A 447 -2.78 -16.11 8.60
CA GLU A 447 -1.37 -15.74 8.79
C GLU A 447 -1.22 -14.31 9.32
N VAL A 448 -1.95 -13.34 8.77
CA VAL A 448 -1.93 -11.94 9.22
C VAL A 448 -2.41 -11.82 10.66
N ARG A 449 -3.48 -12.54 11.04
CA ARG A 449 -3.96 -12.57 12.44
C ARG A 449 -2.90 -13.12 13.40
N LEU A 450 -2.20 -14.18 13.00
CA LEU A 450 -1.15 -14.81 13.81
C LEU A 450 0.08 -13.87 13.95
N LYS A 451 0.42 -13.14 12.89
CA LYS A 451 1.45 -12.09 12.96
C LYS A 451 1.03 -10.90 13.81
N GLN A 452 -0.25 -10.54 13.81
CA GLN A 452 -0.76 -9.48 14.67
C GLN A 452 -0.70 -9.85 16.16
N THR A 453 -0.94 -11.12 16.50
CA THR A 453 -0.75 -11.62 17.87
C THR A 453 0.73 -11.61 18.27
N GLU A 454 1.64 -12.08 17.40
CA GLU A 454 3.09 -12.01 17.66
C GLU A 454 3.56 -10.56 17.91
N ILE A 455 3.12 -9.60 17.08
CA ILE A 455 3.45 -8.18 17.25
C ILE A 455 2.93 -7.66 18.60
N SER A 456 1.75 -8.11 19.04
CA SER A 456 1.17 -7.68 20.31
C SER A 456 1.98 -8.20 21.50
N ASP A 457 2.50 -9.43 21.41
CA ASP A 457 3.37 -10.01 22.44
C ASP A 457 4.74 -9.34 22.47
N TYR A 458 5.34 -9.06 21.31
CA TYR A 458 6.59 -8.28 21.25
C TYR A 458 6.43 -6.87 21.82
N LYS A 459 5.30 -6.20 21.57
CA LYS A 459 5.01 -4.89 22.16
C LYS A 459 4.92 -4.94 23.68
N LYS A 460 4.30 -5.99 24.25
CA LYS A 460 4.26 -6.18 25.70
C LYS A 460 5.66 -6.42 26.28
N SER A 461 6.44 -7.30 25.65
CA SER A 461 7.81 -7.59 26.08
C SER A 461 8.71 -6.34 26.02
N LEU A 462 8.57 -5.51 24.98
CA LEU A 462 9.26 -4.23 24.88
C LEU A 462 8.87 -3.28 26.02
N ALA A 463 7.58 -3.16 26.33
CA ALA A 463 7.12 -2.31 27.44
C ALA A 463 7.67 -2.78 28.80
N GLU A 464 7.73 -4.10 29.02
CA GLU A 464 8.35 -4.68 30.22
C GLU A 464 9.85 -4.38 30.30
N ALA A 465 10.57 -4.51 29.18
CA ALA A 465 12.00 -4.16 29.09
C ALA A 465 12.24 -2.67 29.35
N GLU A 466 11.40 -1.78 28.81
CA GLU A 466 11.47 -0.33 29.07
C GLU A 466 11.25 0.00 30.55
N ILE A 467 10.29 -0.66 31.21
CA ILE A 467 10.07 -0.48 32.64
C ILE A 467 11.31 -0.92 33.44
N LYS A 468 11.89 -2.08 33.12
CA LYS A 468 13.13 -2.56 33.76
C LYS A 468 14.30 -1.61 33.53
N TYR A 469 14.46 -1.09 32.32
CA TYR A 469 15.49 -0.10 32.00
C TYR A 469 15.34 1.17 32.85
N ARG A 470 14.12 1.73 32.95
CA ARG A 470 13.86 2.91 33.80
C ARG A 470 14.16 2.63 35.27
N GLN A 471 13.82 1.44 35.77
CA GLN A 471 14.15 1.03 37.13
C GLN A 471 15.68 0.98 37.35
N GLN A 472 16.44 0.41 36.41
CA GLN A 472 17.90 0.38 36.50
C GLN A 472 18.52 1.77 36.39
N GLN A 473 17.98 2.65 35.56
CA GLN A 473 18.42 4.04 35.46
C GLN A 473 18.23 4.79 36.78
N SER A 474 17.07 4.64 37.43
CA SER A 474 16.82 5.21 38.74
C SER A 474 17.79 4.67 39.80
N LEU A 475 18.06 3.36 39.80
CA LEU A 475 19.02 2.75 40.72
C LEU A 475 20.45 3.30 40.49
N LEU A 476 20.86 3.50 39.24
CA LEU A 476 22.15 4.08 38.90
C LEU A 476 22.27 5.52 39.41
N GLU A 477 21.21 6.32 39.33
CA GLU A 477 21.16 7.68 39.87
C GLU A 477 21.32 7.69 41.39
N VAL A 478 20.67 6.75 42.09
CA VAL A 478 20.85 6.56 43.55
C VAL A 478 22.30 6.19 43.88
N ILE A 479 22.88 5.20 43.21
CA ILE A 479 24.27 4.79 43.45
C ILE A 479 25.25 5.94 43.14
N ARG A 480 24.98 6.74 42.10
CA ARG A 480 25.79 7.94 41.80
C ARG A 480 25.69 8.97 42.92
N ALA A 481 24.50 9.19 43.47
CA ALA A 481 24.29 10.10 44.61
C ALA A 481 25.02 9.59 45.86
N GLU A 482 24.92 8.30 46.17
CA GLU A 482 25.64 7.65 47.28
C GLU A 482 27.16 7.75 47.11
N ARG A 483 27.70 7.44 45.93
CA ARG A 483 29.12 7.59 45.62
C ARG A 483 29.59 9.05 45.84
N ASN A 484 28.79 10.02 45.39
CA ASN A 484 29.13 11.43 45.59
C ASN A 484 29.12 11.81 47.08
N LEU A 485 28.16 11.27 47.86
CA LEU A 485 28.12 11.44 49.31
C LEU A 485 29.36 10.84 49.99
N TYR A 486 29.72 9.59 49.67
CA TYR A 486 30.90 8.95 50.23
C TYR A 486 32.19 9.66 49.81
N SER A 487 32.27 10.15 48.57
CA SER A 487 33.41 10.96 48.12
C SER A 487 33.54 12.25 48.92
N LYS A 488 32.42 12.89 49.29
CA LYS A 488 32.42 14.08 50.14
C LYS A 488 32.87 13.73 51.56
N ASN A 489 32.31 12.70 52.16
CA ASN A 489 32.69 12.23 53.50
C ASN A 489 34.18 11.85 53.57
N LEU A 490 34.72 11.23 52.52
CA LEU A 490 36.14 10.89 52.45
C LEU A 490 37.03 12.14 52.47
N VAL A 491 36.63 13.20 51.74
CA VAL A 491 37.36 14.48 51.74
C VAL A 491 37.30 15.14 53.12
N GLU A 492 36.15 15.13 53.78
CA GLU A 492 35.99 15.66 55.14
C GLU A 492 36.91 14.93 56.14
N VAL A 493 36.91 13.59 56.14
CA VAL A 493 37.81 12.79 56.98
C VAL A 493 39.28 13.03 56.65
N GLN A 494 39.63 13.24 55.37
CA GLN A 494 41.00 13.57 54.98
C GLN A 494 41.46 14.93 55.52
N GLU A 495 40.59 15.94 55.54
CA GLU A 495 40.89 17.24 56.15
C GLU A 495 41.03 17.13 57.67
N GLU A 496 40.16 16.37 58.34
CA GLU A 496 40.28 16.09 59.79
C GLU A 496 41.62 15.40 60.13
N VAL A 497 42.04 14.42 59.33
CA VAL A 497 43.34 13.76 59.50
C VAL A 497 44.49 14.74 59.29
N LYS A 498 44.39 15.66 58.33
CA LYS A 498 45.41 16.71 58.15
C LYS A 498 45.47 17.64 59.36
N ASP A 499 44.33 18.02 59.92
CA ASP A 499 44.27 18.85 61.13
C ASP A 499 44.87 18.15 62.34
N LEU A 500 44.54 16.87 62.55
CA LEU A 500 45.17 16.08 63.62
C LEU A 500 46.69 15.95 63.43
N ARG A 501 47.18 15.80 62.19
CA ARG A 501 48.62 15.80 61.90
C ARG A 501 49.28 17.15 62.17
N ARG A 502 48.60 18.27 61.86
CA ARG A 502 49.08 19.62 62.21
C ARG A 502 49.17 19.77 63.73
N ASN A 503 48.13 19.36 64.45
CA ASN A 503 48.09 19.39 65.91
C ASN A 503 49.21 18.53 66.52
N LEU A 504 49.42 17.31 66.02
CA LEU A 504 50.51 16.44 66.47
C LEU A 504 51.90 17.04 66.22
N LYS A 505 52.07 17.80 65.12
CA LYS A 505 53.32 18.51 64.84
C LYS A 505 53.55 19.66 65.82
N ILE A 506 52.49 20.39 66.18
CA ILE A 506 52.55 21.46 67.19
C ILE A 506 52.87 20.87 68.56
N THR A 507 52.19 19.80 68.98
CA THR A 507 52.47 19.16 70.28
C THR A 507 53.87 18.54 70.32
N SER A 508 54.35 17.96 69.22
CA SER A 508 55.74 17.49 69.12
C SER A 508 56.75 18.63 69.28
N GLN A 509 56.50 19.79 68.68
CA GLN A 509 57.34 20.98 68.88
C GLN A 509 57.32 21.48 70.33
N GLN A 510 56.14 21.44 70.98
CA GLN A 510 56.01 21.77 72.41
C GLN A 510 56.79 20.80 73.29
N VAL A 511 56.80 19.50 72.96
CA VAL A 511 57.60 18.50 73.68
C VAL A 511 59.10 18.77 73.53
N GLU A 512 59.58 19.12 72.33
CA GLU A 512 60.98 19.47 72.13
C GLU A 512 61.37 20.75 72.88
N GLN A 513 60.52 21.77 72.90
CA GLN A 513 60.73 22.96 73.73
C GLN A 513 60.83 22.61 75.22
N LEU A 514 59.94 21.75 75.73
CA LEU A 514 59.99 21.31 77.13
C LEU A 514 61.25 20.47 77.42
N LYS A 515 61.74 19.67 76.47
CA LYS A 515 63.02 18.94 76.62
C LYS A 515 64.21 19.91 76.69
N GLU A 516 64.23 20.96 75.88
CA GLU A 516 65.26 22.01 75.94
C GLU A 516 65.19 22.78 77.27
N ASP A 517 64.00 23.10 77.77
CA ASP A 517 63.80 23.73 79.08
C ASP A 517 64.27 22.83 80.25
N ILE A 518 64.08 21.51 80.14
CA ILE A 518 64.60 20.55 81.12
C ILE A 518 66.14 20.51 81.04
N ALA A 519 66.71 20.38 79.84
CA ALA A 519 68.16 20.34 79.66
C ALA A 519 68.86 21.64 80.14
N THR A 520 68.24 22.80 79.94
CA THR A 520 68.75 24.07 80.48
C THR A 520 68.65 24.15 82.01
N LYS A 521 67.56 23.65 82.62
CA LYS A 521 67.44 23.55 84.08
C LYS A 521 68.45 22.57 84.69
N GLU A 522 68.70 21.42 84.05
CA GLU A 522 69.74 20.48 84.45
C GLU A 522 71.14 21.11 84.35
N SER A 523 71.42 21.85 83.26
CA SER A 523 72.67 22.61 83.13
C SER A 523 72.85 23.67 84.23
N ASN A 524 71.75 24.32 84.63
CA ASN A 524 71.77 25.31 85.70
C ASN A 524 71.94 24.68 87.10
N LEU A 525 71.38 23.50 87.34
CA LEU A 525 71.60 22.72 88.56
C LEU A 525 73.06 22.28 88.67
N VAL A 526 73.67 21.81 87.57
CA VAL A 526 75.10 21.46 87.51
C VAL A 526 76.00 22.68 87.73
N LYS A 527 75.56 23.88 87.33
CA LYS A 527 76.28 25.14 87.59
C LYS A 527 76.11 25.68 89.03
N GLN A 528 75.10 25.22 89.77
CA GLN A 528 74.92 25.57 91.19
C GLN A 528 75.76 24.69 92.14
N GLU A 529 76.22 23.51 91.70
CA GLU A 529 76.96 22.57 92.56
C GLU A 529 78.50 22.76 92.59
N PHE A 530 79.08 23.73 91.86
CA PHE A 530 80.52 24.03 91.95
C PHE A 530 80.80 25.53 91.79
N PRO A 531 81.18 26.24 92.88
CA PRO A 531 82.62 26.45 93.13
C PRO A 531 83.03 26.47 94.62
N SER A 532 84.30 26.09 94.87
CA SER A 532 85.11 26.09 96.14
C SER A 532 85.25 24.70 96.81
N LEU A 533 86.43 24.10 97.03
CA LEU A 533 87.77 24.62 97.30
C LEU A 533 88.91 23.64 96.93
N LEU A 534 90.09 24.23 96.76
CA LEU A 534 91.42 23.69 96.46
C LEU A 534 92.07 22.86 97.60
N GLU A 535 92.98 21.99 97.18
CA GLU A 535 94.20 21.44 97.85
C GLU A 535 95.16 22.50 98.49
N PRO A 536 96.31 22.19 99.18
CA PRO A 536 96.99 20.88 99.45
C PRO A 536 97.66 20.64 100.85
N ARG A 537 98.02 19.35 101.06
CA ARG A 537 99.25 18.74 101.67
C ARG A 537 99.47 18.46 103.18
N ALA A 538 99.63 17.13 103.43
CA ALA A 538 100.56 16.37 104.29
C ALA A 538 100.42 16.51 105.83
N VAL A 539 100.44 15.47 106.68
CA VAL A 539 101.52 14.49 106.95
C VAL A 539 101.00 13.36 107.88
N HIS A 540 101.45 12.11 107.62
CA HIS A 540 101.65 10.91 108.49
C HIS A 540 100.59 10.24 109.40
N TYR A 541 100.64 8.90 109.29
CA TYR A 541 100.53 7.81 110.29
C TYR A 541 99.16 7.23 110.71
N GLN A 542 99.08 5.89 110.50
CA GLN A 542 98.24 4.86 111.15
C GLN A 542 96.74 4.89 110.80
N GLY A 543 96.05 3.81 110.41
CA GLY A 543 96.28 2.38 110.66
C GLY A 543 95.02 1.73 111.24
N THR A 544 93.79 2.03 110.78
CA THR A 544 92.52 1.31 111.14
C THR A 544 91.26 1.87 110.44
N ARG A 545 91.25 2.04 109.10
CA ARG A 545 90.05 2.58 108.38
C ARG A 545 89.60 1.85 107.10
N VAL A 546 90.22 0.72 106.75
CA VAL A 546 89.91 0.00 105.49
C VAL A 546 88.57 -0.78 105.56
N ILE A 547 88.08 -1.15 106.74
CA ILE A 547 86.85 -1.98 106.87
C ILE A 547 85.56 -1.13 106.82
N ALA A 548 85.60 0.15 107.21
CA ALA A 548 84.43 1.05 107.18
C ALA A 548 84.17 1.63 105.77
N VAL A 549 85.23 1.91 105.01
CA VAL A 549 85.11 2.44 103.63
C VAL A 549 84.64 1.34 102.66
N GLN A 550 85.06 0.08 102.86
CA GLN A 550 84.56 -1.05 102.07
C GLN A 550 83.06 -1.33 102.29
N LYS A 551 82.53 -1.10 103.52
CA LYS A 551 81.10 -1.29 103.83
C LYS A 551 80.21 -0.19 103.25
N ILE A 552 80.70 1.05 103.21
CA ILE A 552 79.99 2.20 102.60
C ILE A 552 80.01 2.09 101.07
N ILE A 553 81.13 1.68 100.47
CA ILE A 553 81.20 1.43 99.02
C ILE A 553 80.28 0.27 98.62
N CYS A 554 80.19 -0.80 99.42
CA CYS A 554 79.30 -1.92 99.12
C CYS A 554 77.81 -1.56 99.23
N LEU A 555 77.42 -0.71 100.19
CA LEU A 555 76.05 -0.18 100.31
C LEU A 555 75.67 0.77 99.17
N LEU A 556 76.60 1.62 98.71
CA LEU A 556 76.38 2.49 97.55
C LEU A 556 76.28 1.71 96.23
N VAL A 557 77.11 0.68 96.05
CA VAL A 557 77.05 -0.18 94.87
C VAL A 557 75.78 -1.04 94.86
N LEU A 558 75.37 -1.59 96.01
CA LEU A 558 74.10 -2.31 96.12
C LEU A 558 72.89 -1.40 95.88
N GLY A 559 72.87 -0.18 96.42
CA GLY A 559 71.81 0.79 96.16
C GLY A 559 71.74 1.26 94.70
N ARG A 560 72.88 1.34 94.00
CA ARG A 560 72.92 1.65 92.56
C ARG A 560 72.38 0.51 91.71
N VAL A 561 72.77 -0.73 92.03
CA VAL A 561 72.26 -1.94 91.37
C VAL A 561 70.77 -2.16 91.66
N GLU A 562 70.29 -1.84 92.87
CA GLU A 562 68.87 -1.90 93.20
C GLU A 562 68.05 -0.84 92.46
N LYS A 563 68.60 0.37 92.27
CA LYS A 563 67.98 1.41 91.45
C LYS A 563 67.94 1.03 89.97
N GLU A 564 69.05 0.56 89.42
CA GLU A 564 69.11 0.04 88.04
C GLU A 564 68.16 -1.15 87.82
N LYS A 565 68.01 -2.03 88.82
CA LYS A 565 67.03 -3.13 88.78
C LYS A 565 65.59 -2.61 88.78
N GLU A 566 65.28 -1.56 89.53
CA GLU A 566 63.93 -0.97 89.54
C GLU A 566 63.65 -0.19 88.25
N ASP A 567 64.64 0.53 87.71
CA ASP A 567 64.56 1.19 86.41
C ASP A 567 64.34 0.17 85.28
N LEU A 568 65.10 -0.94 85.26
CA LEU A 568 64.89 -2.03 84.29
C LEU A 568 63.52 -2.71 84.43
N LYS A 569 62.94 -2.78 85.65
CA LYS A 569 61.57 -3.28 85.83
C LYS A 569 60.54 -2.31 85.27
N VAL A 570 60.75 -1.00 85.42
CA VAL A 570 59.88 0.04 84.85
C VAL A 570 59.93 -0.03 83.34
N ASP A 571 61.12 -0.13 82.74
CA ASP A 571 61.30 -0.29 81.30
C ASP A 571 60.68 -1.59 80.78
N LEU A 572 60.83 -2.71 81.50
CA LEU A 572 60.20 -3.98 81.16
C LEU A 572 58.66 -3.88 81.23
N ARG A 573 58.11 -3.13 82.20
CA ARG A 573 56.67 -2.86 82.27
C ARG A 573 56.22 -1.97 81.10
N SER A 574 56.98 -0.94 80.73
CA SER A 574 56.71 -0.09 79.57
C SER A 574 56.70 -0.91 78.27
N CYS A 575 57.75 -1.71 78.05
CA CYS A 575 57.85 -2.60 76.88
C CYS A 575 56.70 -3.62 76.83
N ARG A 576 56.25 -4.15 77.99
CA ARG A 576 55.08 -5.04 78.06
C ARG A 576 53.79 -4.33 77.69
N MET A 577 53.61 -3.08 78.12
CA MET A 577 52.44 -2.28 77.73
C MET A 577 52.46 -1.96 76.23
N GLU A 578 53.62 -1.58 75.67
CA GLU A 578 53.78 -1.35 74.23
C GLU A 578 53.52 -2.61 73.40
N LEU A 579 54.04 -3.77 73.83
CA LEU A 579 53.76 -5.06 73.18
C LEU A 579 52.26 -5.43 73.27
N SER A 580 51.58 -5.09 74.36
CA SER A 580 50.13 -5.31 74.48
C SER A 580 49.33 -4.38 73.55
N ALA A 581 49.75 -3.13 73.40
CA ALA A 581 49.14 -2.17 72.48
C ALA A 581 49.33 -2.60 71.01
N LEU A 582 50.55 -2.98 70.62
CA LEU A 582 50.84 -3.51 69.28
C LEU A 582 50.06 -4.80 68.98
N ARG A 583 49.89 -5.69 69.97
CA ARG A 583 49.04 -6.89 69.80
C ARG A 583 47.58 -6.51 69.56
N HIS A 584 47.06 -5.50 70.25
CA HIS A 584 45.71 -5.02 70.03
C HIS A 584 45.53 -4.38 68.64
N GLU A 585 46.51 -3.59 68.19
CA GLU A 585 46.53 -3.04 66.83
C GLU A 585 46.59 -4.12 65.75
N ILE A 586 47.41 -5.16 65.92
CA ILE A 586 47.47 -6.30 65.00
C ILE A 586 46.12 -7.01 64.92
N GLU A 587 45.42 -7.19 66.05
CA GLU A 587 44.12 -7.85 66.05
C GLU A 587 43.04 -6.98 65.37
N LYS A 588 43.10 -5.66 65.56
CA LYS A 588 42.25 -4.71 64.82
C LYS A 588 42.52 -4.79 63.30
N MET A 589 43.78 -4.77 62.89
CA MET A 589 44.16 -4.88 61.47
C MET A 589 43.72 -6.22 60.86
N LYS A 590 43.78 -7.33 61.62
CA LYS A 590 43.25 -8.64 61.17
C LYS A 590 41.72 -8.64 61.01
N HIS A 591 41.02 -7.91 61.87
CA HIS A 591 39.57 -7.75 61.73
C HIS A 591 39.23 -6.96 60.47
N ASP A 592 39.93 -5.84 60.24
CA ASP A 592 39.79 -5.01 59.04
C ASP A 592 40.15 -5.80 57.77
N GLU A 593 41.19 -6.63 57.80
CA GLU A 593 41.56 -7.50 56.70
C GLU A 593 40.46 -8.52 56.35
N LYS A 594 39.83 -9.14 57.36
CA LYS A 594 38.70 -10.06 57.15
C LYS A 594 37.50 -9.33 56.57
N HIS A 595 37.21 -8.12 57.04
CA HIS A 595 36.13 -7.29 56.52
C HIS A 595 36.37 -6.94 55.04
N LEU A 596 37.57 -6.46 54.70
CA LEU A 596 37.94 -6.14 53.32
C LEU A 596 37.90 -7.38 52.41
N ARG A 597 38.36 -8.55 52.89
CA ARG A 597 38.23 -9.81 52.13
C ARG A 597 36.78 -10.19 51.86
N TRP A 598 35.89 -10.00 52.84
CA TRP A 598 34.46 -10.22 52.67
C TRP A 598 33.85 -9.27 51.63
N GLU A 599 34.20 -7.97 51.67
CA GLU A 599 33.74 -6.98 50.69
C GLU A 599 34.22 -7.31 49.27
N VAL A 600 35.49 -7.71 49.10
CA VAL A 600 36.03 -8.15 47.80
C VAL A 600 35.28 -9.38 47.29
N GLN A 601 34.95 -10.33 48.15
CA GLN A 601 34.17 -11.49 47.75
C GLN A 601 32.75 -11.11 47.30
N GLN A 602 32.08 -10.18 48.01
CA GLN A 602 30.78 -9.65 47.58
C GLN A 602 30.88 -8.90 46.25
N ALA A 603 31.92 -8.09 46.06
CA ALA A 603 32.17 -7.39 44.80
C ALA A 603 32.38 -8.38 43.63
N ASN A 604 33.14 -9.46 43.83
CA ASN A 604 33.34 -10.50 42.82
C ASN A 604 32.03 -11.21 42.44
N VAL A 605 31.16 -11.50 43.42
CA VAL A 605 29.82 -12.07 43.16
C VAL A 605 28.97 -11.08 42.35
N MET A 606 29.02 -9.79 42.68
CA MET A 606 28.31 -8.75 41.92
C MET A 606 28.84 -8.64 40.48
N ILE A 607 30.17 -8.66 40.29
CA ILE A 607 30.79 -8.66 38.95
C ILE A 607 30.31 -9.87 38.14
N GLY A 608 30.30 -11.07 38.73
CA GLY A 608 29.80 -12.27 38.05
C GLY A 608 28.32 -12.18 37.66
N ARG A 609 27.48 -11.53 38.49
CA ARG A 609 26.07 -11.26 38.13
C ARG A 609 25.96 -10.27 36.97
N ARG A 610 26.72 -9.17 37.02
CA ARG A 610 26.74 -8.16 35.96
C ARG A 610 27.25 -8.72 34.63
N GLN A 611 28.23 -9.61 34.65
CA GLN A 611 28.71 -10.27 33.45
C GLN A 611 27.59 -11.09 32.79
N LYS A 612 26.85 -11.89 33.58
CA LYS A 612 25.68 -12.63 33.06
C LYS A 612 24.59 -11.71 32.51
N ASP A 613 24.34 -10.57 33.16
CA ASP A 613 23.39 -9.58 32.65
C ASP A 613 23.85 -9.03 31.29
N ILE A 614 25.14 -8.73 31.14
CA ILE A 614 25.73 -8.28 29.87
C ILE A 614 25.58 -9.36 28.80
N ASP A 615 25.91 -10.61 29.11
CA ASP A 615 25.80 -11.73 28.16
C ASP A 615 24.35 -11.93 27.71
N ASN A 616 23.38 -11.80 28.62
CA ASN A 616 21.95 -11.86 28.29
C ASN A 616 21.55 -10.71 27.36
N VAL A 617 21.99 -9.47 27.63
CA VAL A 617 21.72 -8.31 26.77
C VAL A 617 22.38 -8.47 25.40
N MET A 618 23.59 -9.05 25.32
CA MET A 618 24.23 -9.35 24.04
C MET A 618 23.43 -10.39 23.25
N ASN A 619 22.96 -11.46 23.90
CA ASN A 619 22.12 -12.46 23.24
C ASN A 619 20.80 -11.86 22.74
N GLU A 620 20.13 -11.01 23.54
CA GLU A 620 18.92 -10.29 23.12
C GLU A 620 19.20 -9.38 21.92
N ARG A 621 20.32 -8.64 21.95
CA ARG A 621 20.77 -7.79 20.82
C ARG A 621 20.96 -8.62 19.56
N ASP A 622 21.59 -9.78 19.65
CA ASP A 622 21.90 -10.62 18.47
C ASP A 622 20.64 -11.27 17.88
N ILE A 623 19.70 -11.68 18.74
CA ILE A 623 18.37 -12.13 18.31
C ILE A 623 17.62 -11.01 17.59
N LEU A 624 17.57 -9.81 18.19
CA LEU A 624 16.92 -8.65 17.60
C LEU A 624 17.60 -8.22 16.30
N GLY A 625 18.93 -8.25 16.24
CA GLY A 625 19.72 -7.98 15.05
C GLY A 625 19.36 -8.94 13.91
N THR A 626 19.29 -10.24 14.20
CA THR A 626 18.89 -11.26 13.22
C THR A 626 17.45 -11.05 12.74
N GLN A 627 16.52 -10.73 13.65
CA GLN A 627 15.14 -10.43 13.28
C GLN A 627 15.04 -9.18 12.40
N LEU A 628 15.82 -8.13 12.71
CA LEU A 628 15.82 -6.88 11.96
C LEU A 628 16.35 -7.08 10.53
N VAL A 629 17.43 -7.85 10.36
CA VAL A 629 17.93 -8.24 9.03
C VAL A 629 16.85 -8.96 8.23
N ARG A 630 16.22 -10.00 8.80
CA ARG A 630 15.13 -10.74 8.12
C ARG A 630 13.96 -9.84 7.71
N ARG A 631 13.58 -8.88 8.56
CA ARG A 631 12.51 -7.91 8.23
C ARG A 631 12.94 -6.93 7.14
N ASN A 632 14.21 -6.55 7.12
CA ASN A 632 14.75 -5.68 6.07
C ASN A 632 14.80 -6.41 4.71
N ASP A 633 15.15 -7.69 4.70
CA ASP A 633 15.09 -8.53 3.50
C ASP A 633 13.65 -8.71 3.00
N GLU A 634 12.71 -8.94 3.91
CA GLU A 634 11.27 -9.00 3.59
C GLU A 634 10.77 -7.68 3.00
N LEU A 635 11.12 -6.54 3.61
CA LEU A 635 10.78 -5.22 3.07
C LEU A 635 11.37 -5.01 1.68
N SER A 636 12.62 -5.38 1.46
CA SER A 636 13.30 -5.28 0.16
C SER A 636 12.59 -6.14 -0.90
N LEU A 637 12.17 -7.35 -0.54
CA LEU A 637 11.38 -8.22 -1.41
C LEU A 637 10.01 -7.60 -1.73
N GLN A 638 9.33 -7.01 -0.75
CA GLN A 638 8.05 -6.32 -0.98
C GLN A 638 8.22 -5.11 -1.89
N TYR A 639 9.27 -4.31 -1.72
CA TYR A 639 9.56 -3.19 -2.62
C TYR A 639 9.82 -3.66 -4.06
N SER A 640 10.58 -4.75 -4.23
CA SER A 640 10.79 -5.36 -5.55
C SER A 640 9.47 -5.84 -6.17
N ARG A 641 8.62 -6.49 -5.38
CA ARG A 641 7.29 -6.96 -5.83
C ARG A 641 6.38 -5.80 -6.24
N ILE A 642 6.33 -4.73 -5.43
CA ILE A 642 5.57 -3.51 -5.75
C ILE A 642 6.10 -2.89 -7.04
N LYS A 643 7.42 -2.84 -7.24
CA LYS A 643 8.03 -2.30 -8.45
C LYS A 643 7.60 -3.09 -9.69
N VAL A 644 7.65 -4.42 -9.64
CA VAL A 644 7.20 -5.29 -10.74
C VAL A 644 5.71 -5.08 -11.02
N LEU A 645 4.87 -5.09 -9.98
CA LEU A 645 3.42 -4.87 -10.14
C LEU A 645 3.12 -3.49 -10.76
N ASN A 646 3.83 -2.45 -10.34
CA ASN A 646 3.65 -1.10 -10.88
C ASN A 646 4.08 -1.02 -12.35
N THR A 647 5.18 -1.66 -12.74
CA THR A 647 5.59 -1.73 -14.15
C THR A 647 4.58 -2.50 -15.01
N THR A 648 4.02 -3.60 -14.50
CA THR A 648 2.98 -4.37 -15.18
C THR A 648 1.70 -3.55 -15.32
N LEU A 649 1.30 -2.83 -14.27
CA LEU A 649 0.14 -1.93 -14.28
C LEU A 649 0.31 -0.83 -15.33
N GLN A 650 1.45 -0.15 -15.37
CA GLN A 650 1.73 0.88 -16.37
C GLN A 650 1.72 0.31 -17.80
N CYS A 651 2.31 -0.87 -18.00
CA CYS A 651 2.25 -1.54 -19.30
C CYS A 651 0.79 -1.84 -19.69
N GLY A 652 0.00 -2.41 -18.77
CA GLY A 652 -1.43 -2.67 -18.98
C GLY A 652 -2.22 -1.40 -19.28
N GLU A 653 -1.96 -0.30 -18.58
CA GLU A 653 -2.60 1.00 -18.80
C GLU A 653 -2.27 1.55 -20.20
N THR A 654 -1.01 1.49 -20.63
CA THR A 654 -0.65 1.94 -21.98
C THR A 654 -1.32 1.10 -23.08
N GLN A 655 -1.44 -0.22 -22.87
CA GLN A 655 -2.13 -1.11 -23.81
C GLN A 655 -3.64 -0.83 -23.84
N TYR A 656 -4.26 -0.65 -22.68
CA TYR A 656 -5.67 -0.29 -22.55
C TYR A 656 -5.97 1.04 -23.25
N ASN A 657 -5.12 2.06 -23.05
CA ASN A 657 -5.27 3.35 -23.72
C ASN A 657 -5.14 3.25 -25.25
N LYS A 658 -4.25 2.38 -25.77
CA LYS A 658 -4.18 2.09 -27.21
C LYS A 658 -5.49 1.47 -27.71
N LYS A 659 -6.04 0.48 -27.00
CA LYS A 659 -7.33 -0.14 -27.34
C LYS A 659 -8.49 0.85 -27.29
N LEU A 660 -8.53 1.76 -26.33
CA LEU A 660 -9.51 2.84 -26.30
C LEU A 660 -9.41 3.75 -27.53
N GLN A 661 -8.19 4.04 -27.99
CA GLN A 661 -7.98 4.82 -29.21
C GLN A 661 -8.44 4.06 -30.47
N ASP A 662 -8.14 2.76 -30.56
CA ASP A 662 -8.63 1.91 -31.64
C ASP A 662 -10.17 1.86 -31.68
N ILE A 663 -10.81 1.69 -30.52
CA ILE A 663 -12.28 1.72 -30.39
C ILE A 663 -12.84 3.08 -30.83
N ARG A 664 -12.17 4.19 -30.51
CA ARG A 664 -12.58 5.52 -30.98
C ARG A 664 -12.51 5.62 -32.51
N LEU A 665 -11.43 5.16 -33.12
CA LEU A 665 -11.26 5.14 -34.57
C LEU A 665 -12.33 4.26 -35.25
N LEU A 666 -12.56 3.05 -34.74
CA LEU A 666 -13.61 2.17 -35.24
C LEU A 666 -15.01 2.78 -35.10
N LYS A 667 -15.30 3.49 -34.01
CA LYS A 667 -16.57 4.22 -33.85
C LYS A 667 -16.73 5.33 -34.89
N CYS A 668 -15.65 6.05 -35.23
CA CYS A 668 -15.68 7.04 -36.30
C CYS A 668 -15.92 6.38 -37.66
N GLU A 669 -15.29 5.24 -37.93
CA GLU A 669 -15.46 4.50 -39.18
C GLU A 669 -16.88 3.92 -39.33
N VAL A 670 -17.45 3.37 -38.25
CA VAL A 670 -18.85 2.93 -38.23
C VAL A 670 -19.80 4.10 -38.50
N LYS A 671 -19.53 5.29 -37.95
CA LYS A 671 -20.32 6.49 -38.25
C LYS A 671 -20.21 6.87 -39.73
N ARG A 672 -18.99 6.85 -40.29
CA ARG A 672 -18.72 7.13 -41.71
C ARG A 672 -19.49 6.17 -42.63
N LEU A 673 -19.36 4.87 -42.39
CA LEU A 673 -20.05 3.82 -43.15
C LEU A 673 -21.58 3.92 -43.01
N ARG A 674 -22.10 4.28 -41.83
CA ARG A 674 -23.54 4.53 -41.67
C ARG A 674 -24.00 5.74 -42.49
N THR A 675 -23.26 6.84 -42.50
CA THR A 675 -23.60 8.01 -43.32
C THR A 675 -23.53 7.68 -44.80
N GLU A 676 -22.51 6.95 -45.23
CA GLU A 676 -22.36 6.50 -46.62
C GLU A 676 -23.51 5.60 -47.05
N LYS A 677 -23.89 4.61 -46.22
CA LYS A 677 -25.06 3.77 -46.46
C LYS A 677 -26.33 4.62 -46.63
N VAL A 678 -26.56 5.59 -45.76
CA VAL A 678 -27.76 6.45 -45.85
C VAL A 678 -27.76 7.26 -47.16
N LEU A 679 -26.61 7.79 -47.58
CA LEU A 679 -26.49 8.50 -48.85
C LEU A 679 -26.73 7.58 -50.04
N LEU A 680 -26.16 6.38 -50.05
CA LEU A 680 -26.39 5.38 -51.11
C LEU A 680 -27.85 4.95 -51.17
N THR A 681 -28.52 4.74 -50.03
CA THR A 681 -29.97 4.43 -50.01
C THR A 681 -30.80 5.57 -50.61
N LYS A 682 -30.45 6.83 -50.31
CA LYS A 682 -31.11 7.99 -50.94
C LYS A 682 -30.85 8.05 -52.44
N ASN A 683 -29.62 7.77 -52.88
CA ASN A 683 -29.29 7.72 -54.30
C ASN A 683 -30.07 6.62 -55.02
N ILE A 684 -30.21 5.43 -54.41
CA ILE A 684 -31.02 4.33 -54.97
C ILE A 684 -32.50 4.72 -55.08
N ALA A 685 -33.05 5.43 -54.09
CA ALA A 685 -34.41 5.97 -54.18
C ALA A 685 -34.55 6.97 -55.34
N ASN A 686 -33.57 7.85 -55.55
CA ASN A 686 -33.59 8.81 -56.65
C ASN A 686 -33.47 8.12 -58.03
N VAL A 687 -32.87 6.92 -58.12
CA VAL A 687 -32.74 6.18 -59.39
C VAL A 687 -34.10 5.76 -59.95
N SER A 688 -35.11 5.46 -59.12
CA SER A 688 -36.45 5.16 -59.64
C SER A 688 -37.11 6.38 -60.27
N ASP A 689 -36.94 7.54 -59.64
CA ASP A 689 -37.51 8.80 -60.11
C ASP A 689 -36.83 9.24 -61.41
N LEU A 690 -35.49 9.15 -61.47
CA LEU A 690 -34.72 9.40 -62.69
C LEU A 690 -35.09 8.43 -63.82
N ARG A 691 -35.38 7.15 -63.52
CA ARG A 691 -35.86 6.19 -64.53
C ARG A 691 -37.25 6.55 -65.05
N GLN A 692 -38.15 7.03 -64.19
CA GLN A 692 -39.46 7.52 -64.63
C GLN A 692 -39.31 8.78 -65.48
N GLU A 693 -38.43 9.69 -65.10
CA GLU A 693 -38.17 10.91 -65.86
C GLU A 693 -37.54 10.60 -67.23
N ILE A 694 -36.61 9.67 -67.30
CA ILE A 694 -36.08 9.14 -68.57
C ILE A 694 -37.21 8.52 -69.42
N PHE A 695 -38.12 7.76 -68.81
CA PHE A 695 -39.26 7.19 -69.53
C PHE A 695 -40.21 8.27 -70.06
N HIS A 696 -40.51 9.29 -69.26
CA HIS A 696 -41.33 10.43 -69.67
C HIS A 696 -40.66 11.22 -70.79
N LEU A 697 -39.38 11.55 -70.65
CA LEU A 697 -38.59 12.24 -71.68
C LEU A 697 -38.50 11.40 -72.96
N ASN A 698 -38.30 10.09 -72.88
CA ASN A 698 -38.32 9.22 -74.06
C ASN A 698 -39.69 9.18 -74.72
N ARG A 699 -40.77 9.16 -73.94
CA ARG A 699 -42.14 9.21 -74.47
C ARG A 699 -42.42 10.54 -75.16
N ASP A 700 -42.01 11.65 -74.54
CA ASP A 700 -42.23 12.98 -75.10
C ASP A 700 -41.33 13.23 -76.31
N LEU A 701 -40.10 12.71 -76.31
CA LEU A 701 -39.22 12.67 -77.48
C LEU A 701 -39.80 11.82 -78.61
N ALA A 702 -40.41 10.67 -78.31
CA ALA A 702 -41.12 9.87 -79.31
C ALA A 702 -42.33 10.62 -79.89
N LYS A 703 -43.11 11.32 -79.06
CA LYS A 703 -44.21 12.16 -79.53
C LYS A 703 -43.72 13.31 -80.40
N GLU A 704 -42.66 14.00 -79.99
CA GLU A 704 -42.06 15.07 -80.78
C GLU A 704 -41.47 14.53 -82.08
N ARG A 705 -40.88 13.33 -82.10
CA ARG A 705 -40.46 12.67 -83.35
C ARG A 705 -41.64 12.38 -84.28
N ILE A 706 -42.73 11.82 -83.76
CA ILE A 706 -43.95 11.57 -84.55
C ILE A 706 -44.52 12.89 -85.06
N LYS A 707 -44.53 13.94 -84.23
CA LYS A 707 -45.00 15.27 -84.61
C LYS A 707 -44.12 15.92 -85.66
N VAL A 708 -42.79 15.78 -85.56
CA VAL A 708 -41.85 16.23 -86.60
C VAL A 708 -42.10 15.44 -87.87
N THR A 709 -42.29 14.12 -87.80
CA THR A 709 -42.59 13.30 -88.99
C THR A 709 -43.92 13.74 -89.63
N ALA A 710 -44.97 13.98 -88.83
CA ALA A 710 -46.25 14.49 -89.31
C ALA A 710 -46.13 15.91 -89.89
N LEU A 711 -45.38 16.80 -89.25
CA LEU A 711 -45.10 18.15 -89.77
C LEU A 711 -44.23 18.09 -91.04
N GLU A 712 -43.31 17.14 -91.15
CA GLU A 712 -42.52 16.89 -92.35
C GLU A 712 -43.41 16.36 -93.49
N GLU A 713 -44.38 15.49 -93.20
CA GLU A 713 -45.40 15.04 -94.15
C GLU A 713 -46.35 16.17 -94.57
N GLU A 714 -46.76 17.04 -93.64
CA GLU A 714 -47.55 18.26 -93.89
C GLU A 714 -46.75 19.31 -94.68
N VAL A 715 -45.42 19.39 -94.49
CA VAL A 715 -44.52 20.23 -95.30
C VAL A 715 -44.31 19.62 -96.70
N GLN A 716 -44.26 18.29 -96.81
CA GLN A 716 -44.18 17.58 -98.09
C GLN A 716 -45.50 17.63 -98.88
N THR A 717 -46.63 17.87 -98.22
CA THR A 717 -47.95 18.08 -98.84
C THR A 717 -48.59 19.40 -98.40
N PRO A 718 -48.24 20.54 -99.03
CA PRO A 718 -48.72 21.84 -98.60
C PRO A 718 -50.20 22.04 -98.95
N LEU A 719 -51.11 21.68 -98.03
CA LEU A 719 -52.51 22.10 -98.04
C LEU A 719 -52.68 23.38 -97.17
N ASN A 720 -52.49 24.51 -97.85
CA ASN A 720 -52.95 25.86 -97.50
C ASN A 720 -52.46 26.59 -96.21
N ILE A 721 -51.54 27.54 -96.47
CA ILE A 721 -51.67 29.01 -96.31
C ILE A 721 -51.78 29.60 -94.86
N HIS A 722 -50.67 30.26 -94.45
CA HIS A 722 -50.47 31.22 -93.33
C HIS A 722 -50.54 30.65 -91.90
N ARG A 723 -49.58 30.91 -91.00
CA ARG A 723 -49.32 32.24 -90.43
C ARG A 723 -48.14 32.21 -89.47
N TRP A 724 -47.20 33.15 -89.60
CA TRP A 724 -46.14 33.40 -88.62
C TRP A 724 -46.70 33.78 -87.25
N ARG A 725 -46.05 33.33 -86.16
CA ARG A 725 -45.82 34.15 -84.96
C ARG A 725 -44.68 33.60 -84.09
N LYS A 726 -43.62 34.40 -83.90
CA LYS A 726 -42.75 34.30 -82.72
C LYS A 726 -43.55 34.84 -81.52
N LEU A 727 -43.73 34.03 -80.49
CA LEU A 727 -44.24 34.48 -79.19
C LEU A 727 -43.03 34.78 -78.31
N GLU A 728 -42.74 36.06 -78.12
CA GLU A 728 -41.91 36.53 -77.01
C GLU A 728 -42.79 36.55 -75.75
N GLY A 729 -42.42 35.73 -74.77
CA GLY A 729 -43.02 35.69 -73.44
C GLY A 729 -41.92 35.75 -72.39
N THR A 730 -41.36 36.93 -72.17
CA THR A 730 -40.59 37.26 -70.97
C THR A 730 -41.57 37.46 -69.82
N ASP A 731 -41.47 36.67 -68.76
CA ASP A 731 -42.06 37.01 -67.45
C ASP A 731 -40.94 37.53 -66.52
N PRO A 732 -40.78 38.86 -66.38
CA PRO A 732 -39.73 39.46 -65.55
C PRO A 732 -39.93 39.17 -64.05
N ALA A 733 -41.17 38.94 -63.59
CA ALA A 733 -41.47 38.75 -62.18
C ALA A 733 -40.91 37.43 -61.64
N THR A 734 -41.03 36.35 -62.42
CA THR A 734 -40.48 35.04 -62.05
C THR A 734 -38.95 35.05 -62.05
N PHE A 735 -38.32 35.72 -63.03
CA PHE A 735 -36.86 35.84 -63.08
C PHE A 735 -36.31 36.68 -61.91
N GLU A 736 -36.94 37.81 -61.56
CA GLU A 736 -36.54 38.60 -60.39
C GLU A 736 -36.71 37.84 -59.08
N LEU A 737 -37.78 37.04 -58.95
CA LEU A 737 -37.99 36.20 -57.77
C LEU A 737 -36.91 35.12 -57.65
N ILE A 738 -36.55 34.47 -58.75
CA ILE A 738 -35.44 33.50 -58.80
C ILE A 738 -34.12 34.18 -58.44
N LYS A 739 -33.84 35.38 -58.96
CA LYS A 739 -32.65 36.16 -58.59
C LYS A 739 -32.63 36.48 -57.10
N LYS A 740 -33.77 36.84 -56.50
CA LYS A 740 -33.90 37.12 -55.07
C LYS A 740 -33.69 35.86 -54.22
N VAL A 741 -34.24 34.72 -54.66
CA VAL A 741 -34.00 33.41 -54.03
C VAL A 741 -32.52 33.05 -54.09
N GLN A 742 -31.84 33.23 -55.24
CA GLN A 742 -30.41 32.96 -55.37
C GLN A 742 -29.55 33.89 -54.49
N ILE A 743 -29.91 35.16 -54.34
CA ILE A 743 -29.22 36.10 -53.45
C ILE A 743 -29.41 35.67 -51.98
N LEU A 744 -30.62 35.27 -51.59
CA LEU A 744 -30.90 34.77 -50.24
C LEU A 744 -30.17 33.45 -49.96
N GLN A 745 -30.13 32.52 -50.92
CA GLN A 745 -29.36 31.27 -50.82
C GLN A 745 -27.86 31.54 -50.64
N LYS A 746 -27.27 32.46 -51.42
CA LYS A 746 -25.87 32.88 -51.25
C LYS A 746 -25.62 33.51 -49.87
N ARG A 747 -26.57 34.29 -49.35
CA ARG A 747 -26.47 34.89 -48.01
C ARG A 747 -26.55 33.85 -46.90
N ILE A 748 -27.43 32.86 -47.04
CA ILE A 748 -27.55 31.74 -46.10
C ILE A 748 -26.26 30.92 -46.09
N LEU A 749 -25.72 30.57 -47.25
CA LEU A 749 -24.46 29.83 -47.36
C LEU A 749 -23.31 30.57 -46.68
N LYS A 750 -23.18 31.88 -46.94
CA LYS A 750 -22.17 32.71 -46.27
C LYS A 750 -22.36 32.75 -44.75
N MET A 751 -23.60 32.82 -44.27
CA MET A 751 -23.89 32.81 -42.84
C MET A 751 -23.64 31.43 -42.20
N SER A 752 -23.87 30.34 -42.93
CA SER A 752 -23.49 28.98 -42.53
C SER A 752 -21.98 28.82 -42.44
N ASP A 753 -21.21 29.34 -43.40
CA ASP A 753 -19.75 29.36 -43.35
C ASP A 753 -19.24 30.14 -42.13
N ASP A 754 -19.78 31.35 -41.88
CA ASP A 754 -19.44 32.16 -40.71
C ASP A 754 -19.76 31.45 -39.38
N ILE A 755 -20.85 30.67 -39.32
CA ILE A 755 -21.21 29.87 -38.14
C ILE A 755 -20.21 28.73 -37.95
N ILE A 756 -19.85 28.00 -39.02
CA ILE A 756 -18.86 26.91 -38.97
C ILE A 756 -17.50 27.45 -38.51
N ASP A 757 -17.09 28.62 -38.97
CA ASP A 757 -15.84 29.26 -38.54
C ASP A 757 -15.88 29.72 -37.08
N LYS A 758 -17.01 30.26 -36.61
CA LYS A 758 -17.19 30.57 -35.19
C LYS A 758 -17.19 29.31 -34.33
N GLU A 759 -17.80 28.23 -34.80
CA GLU A 759 -17.85 26.95 -34.09
C GLU A 759 -16.47 26.28 -34.02
N ARG A 760 -15.65 26.41 -35.08
CA ARG A 760 -14.22 26.05 -35.06
C ARG A 760 -13.44 26.86 -34.04
N LYS A 761 -13.59 28.19 -34.03
CA LYS A 761 -12.94 29.07 -33.03
C LYS A 761 -13.34 28.71 -31.60
N ILE A 762 -14.63 28.42 -31.35
CA ILE A 762 -15.11 27.98 -30.03
C ILE A 762 -14.40 26.67 -29.62
N LYS A 763 -14.39 25.66 -30.49
CA LYS A 763 -13.72 24.37 -30.20
C LYS A 763 -12.23 24.55 -29.91
N ASP A 764 -11.55 25.43 -30.64
CA ASP A 764 -10.13 25.70 -30.41
C ASP A 764 -9.91 26.46 -29.10
N THR A 765 -10.78 27.41 -28.75
CA THR A 765 -10.73 28.08 -27.44
C THR A 765 -11.07 27.15 -26.27
N GLU A 766 -12.00 26.21 -26.44
CA GLU A 766 -12.32 25.20 -25.44
C GLU A 766 -11.15 24.23 -25.23
N LYS A 767 -10.51 23.78 -26.31
CA LYS A 767 -9.28 22.98 -26.21
C LYS A 767 -8.17 23.74 -25.48
N LEU A 768 -7.96 25.01 -25.82
CA LEU A 768 -6.97 25.85 -25.16
C LEU A 768 -7.30 26.04 -23.67
N TYR A 769 -8.57 26.28 -23.34
CA TYR A 769 -9.06 26.40 -21.96
C TYR A 769 -8.88 25.09 -21.19
N MET A 770 -9.20 23.94 -21.78
CA MET A 770 -9.00 22.63 -21.15
C MET A 770 -7.52 22.33 -20.96
N ASN A 771 -6.67 22.65 -21.94
CA ASN A 771 -5.22 22.52 -21.81
C ASN A 771 -4.68 23.43 -20.70
N LEU A 772 -5.12 24.69 -20.62
CA LEU A 772 -4.76 25.61 -19.53
C LEU A 772 -5.25 25.10 -18.18
N ARG A 773 -6.48 24.59 -18.10
CA ARG A 773 -7.03 24.00 -16.87
C ARG A 773 -6.24 22.77 -16.43
N ASP A 774 -5.80 21.94 -17.37
CA ASP A 774 -5.02 20.73 -17.11
C ASP A 774 -3.55 21.05 -16.75
N VAL A 775 -3.00 22.16 -17.27
CA VAL A 775 -1.71 22.71 -16.84
C VAL A 775 -1.82 23.36 -15.46
N LEU A 776 -2.91 24.08 -15.19
CA LEU A 776 -3.18 24.71 -13.89
C LEU A 776 -3.48 23.68 -12.79
N SER A 777 -4.15 22.56 -13.11
CA SER A 777 -4.34 21.46 -12.16
C SER A 777 -3.02 20.72 -11.85
N LYS A 778 -2.05 20.79 -12.76
CA LYS A 778 -0.68 20.26 -12.58
C LYS A 778 0.26 21.28 -11.93
N GLN A 779 -0.07 22.58 -11.95
CA GLN A 779 0.62 23.58 -11.16
C GLN A 779 0.11 23.56 -9.71
N ARG A 780 1.04 23.38 -8.77
CA ARG A 780 0.79 23.48 -7.32
C ARG A 780 0.05 24.77 -6.98
N GLU A 781 -1.03 24.66 -6.20
CA GLU A 781 -1.87 25.78 -5.79
C GLU A 781 -1.07 26.89 -5.05
N PRO A 782 -1.44 28.18 -5.20
CA PRO A 782 -0.78 29.32 -4.54
C PRO A 782 -0.61 29.17 -3.01
N TRP A 783 -1.53 28.49 -2.33
CA TRP A 783 -1.46 28.21 -0.89
C TRP A 783 -0.27 27.32 -0.51
N THR A 784 0.12 26.38 -1.38
CA THR A 784 1.31 25.55 -1.14
C THR A 784 2.62 26.31 -1.32
N ALA A 785 2.66 27.35 -2.16
CA ALA A 785 3.85 28.22 -2.27
C ALA A 785 4.01 29.09 -1.00
N ALA A 786 2.92 29.65 -0.49
CA ALA A 786 2.93 30.40 0.77
C ALA A 786 3.30 29.51 1.97
N SER A 787 2.77 28.28 2.03
CA SER A 787 3.11 27.31 3.07
C SER A 787 4.57 26.84 2.98
N LEU A 788 5.12 26.69 1.77
CA LEU A 788 6.54 26.38 1.59
C LEU A 788 7.45 27.53 2.03
N ASP A 789 7.08 28.79 1.78
CA ASP A 789 7.85 29.94 2.25
C ASP A 789 7.80 30.09 3.79
N GLU A 790 6.66 29.79 4.42
CA GLU A 790 6.56 29.71 5.88
C GLU A 790 7.46 28.61 6.46
N VAL A 791 7.42 27.41 5.87
CA VAL A 791 8.29 26.29 6.28
C VAL A 791 9.76 26.62 6.05
N ARG A 792 10.10 27.28 4.93
CA ARG A 792 11.47 27.72 4.62
C ARG A 792 11.95 28.80 5.57
N ASN A 793 11.08 29.73 5.98
CA ASN A 793 11.40 30.75 6.98
C ASN A 793 11.53 30.16 8.38
N ALA A 794 10.73 29.14 8.74
CA ALA A 794 10.88 28.40 9.99
C ALA A 794 12.20 27.60 10.04
N LEU A 795 12.58 26.96 8.93
CA LEU A 795 13.87 26.27 8.77
C LEU A 795 15.04 27.26 8.89
N ARG A 796 14.94 28.44 8.27
CA ARG A 796 15.96 29.50 8.36
C ARG A 796 16.17 29.96 9.80
N LYS A 797 15.09 30.28 10.51
CA LYS A 797 15.13 30.68 11.93
C LYS A 797 15.68 29.57 12.83
N ARG A 798 15.36 28.29 12.56
CA ARG A 798 15.96 27.15 13.28
C ARG A 798 17.45 26.99 12.96
N GLY A 799 17.85 27.20 11.71
CA GLY A 799 19.26 27.18 11.29
C GLY A 799 20.08 28.29 11.95
N GLU A 800 19.52 29.49 12.10
CA GLU A 800 20.15 30.60 12.85
C GLU A 800 20.30 30.26 14.34
N LYS A 801 19.27 29.70 14.97
CA LYS A 801 19.36 29.22 16.36
C LYS A 801 20.42 28.13 16.54
N LEU A 802 20.51 27.19 15.59
CA LEU A 802 21.51 26.14 15.62
C LEU A 802 22.93 26.73 15.49
N LYS A 803 23.12 27.75 14.64
CA LYS A 803 24.40 28.46 14.54
C LYS A 803 24.79 29.17 15.85
N CYS A 804 23.84 29.78 16.55
CA CYS A 804 24.09 30.37 17.87
C CYS A 804 24.49 29.30 18.89
N LEU A 805 23.76 28.18 18.96
CA LEU A 805 24.08 27.08 19.86
C LEU A 805 25.45 26.45 19.56
N VAL A 806 25.81 26.30 18.28
CA VAL A 806 27.15 25.82 17.88
C VAL A 806 28.24 26.82 18.29
N ALA A 807 27.99 28.13 18.16
CA ALA A 807 28.94 29.14 18.62
C ALA A 807 29.11 29.11 20.16
N GLU A 808 28.02 28.94 20.91
CA GLU A 808 28.05 28.74 22.36
C GLU A 808 28.84 27.48 22.73
N LEU A 809 28.61 26.36 22.03
CA LEU A 809 29.33 25.10 22.24
C LEU A 809 30.83 25.26 21.98
N ASN A 810 31.22 25.91 20.88
CA ASN A 810 32.61 26.19 20.56
C ASN A 810 33.29 27.10 21.61
N MET A 811 32.55 28.07 22.14
CA MET A 811 33.05 28.92 23.24
C MET A 811 33.32 28.07 24.49
N TYR A 812 32.40 27.19 24.88
CA TYR A 812 32.61 26.28 26.01
C TYR A 812 33.76 25.30 25.78
N GLU A 813 33.91 24.75 24.58
CA GLU A 813 35.05 23.91 24.21
C GLU A 813 36.37 24.66 24.34
N THR A 814 36.39 25.94 23.93
CA THR A 814 37.57 26.80 24.08
C THR A 814 37.90 27.05 25.55
N GLN A 815 36.91 27.37 26.39
CA GLN A 815 37.10 27.52 27.85
C GLN A 815 37.60 26.23 28.50
N VAL A 816 37.06 25.07 28.12
CA VAL A 816 37.55 23.77 28.60
C VAL A 816 38.99 23.53 28.15
N GLY A 817 39.36 23.95 26.94
CA GLY A 817 40.73 23.96 26.43
C GLY A 817 41.67 24.82 27.28
N GLU A 818 41.26 26.04 27.62
CA GLU A 818 42.02 26.95 28.49
C GLU A 818 42.22 26.36 29.89
N TYR A 819 41.16 25.82 30.51
CA TYR A 819 41.27 25.16 31.80
C TYR A 819 42.19 23.93 31.77
N LYS A 820 42.16 23.14 30.69
CA LYS A 820 43.13 22.05 30.49
C LYS A 820 44.55 22.59 30.36
N GLY A 821 44.74 23.69 29.63
CA GLY A 821 46.01 24.39 29.53
C GLY A 821 46.55 24.83 30.89
N ASP A 822 45.73 25.49 31.71
CA ASP A 822 46.14 25.94 33.04
C ASP A 822 46.37 24.78 34.01
N MET A 823 45.60 23.70 33.90
CA MET A 823 45.87 22.45 34.62
C MET A 823 47.26 21.89 34.26
N THR A 824 47.63 21.89 32.97
CA THR A 824 48.97 21.45 32.54
C THR A 824 50.08 22.38 33.02
N LYS A 825 49.86 23.71 33.04
CA LYS A 825 50.82 24.67 33.62
C LYS A 825 51.02 24.41 35.11
N MET A 826 49.94 24.26 35.88
CA MET A 826 50.00 23.93 37.30
C MET A 826 50.72 22.60 37.57
N VAL A 827 50.47 21.57 36.76
CA VAL A 827 51.19 20.29 36.85
C VAL A 827 52.68 20.48 36.57
N ASN A 828 53.04 21.29 35.57
CA ASN A 828 54.44 21.59 35.25
C ASN A 828 55.12 22.40 36.36
N GLU A 829 54.46 23.40 36.92
CA GLU A 829 54.94 24.19 38.07
C GLU A 829 55.13 23.31 39.32
N MET A 830 54.19 22.39 39.58
CA MET A 830 54.33 21.40 40.66
C MET A 830 55.51 20.46 40.41
N CYS A 831 55.77 20.08 39.16
CA CYS A 831 56.91 19.24 38.79
C CYS A 831 58.25 19.99 38.94
N GLU A 832 58.30 21.26 38.51
CA GLU A 832 59.41 22.20 38.73
C GLU A 832 59.71 22.39 40.22
N LEU A 833 58.68 22.64 41.04
CA LEU A 833 58.81 22.75 42.50
C LEU A 833 59.31 21.44 43.11
N LYS A 834 58.81 20.29 42.64
CA LYS A 834 59.29 18.98 43.07
C LYS A 834 60.77 18.80 42.72
N LYS A 835 61.21 19.19 41.52
CA LYS A 835 62.64 19.17 41.13
C LYS A 835 63.48 20.08 42.03
N LYS A 836 63.05 21.33 42.25
CA LYS A 836 63.72 22.30 43.15
C LYS A 836 63.84 21.74 44.56
N TYR A 837 62.76 21.19 45.12
CA TYR A 837 62.76 20.54 46.43
C TYR A 837 63.75 19.37 46.51
N HIS A 838 63.80 18.49 45.51
CA HIS A 838 64.74 17.36 45.50
C HIS A 838 66.19 17.83 45.34
N THR A 839 66.46 18.87 44.56
CA THR A 839 67.80 19.47 44.48
C THR A 839 68.23 20.12 45.78
N GLN A 840 67.33 20.82 46.48
CA GLN A 840 67.60 21.42 47.77
C GLN A 840 67.81 20.38 48.86
N LYS A 841 67.03 19.28 48.83
CA LYS A 841 67.23 18.11 49.70
C LYS A 841 68.60 17.46 49.45
N LYS A 842 69.00 17.25 48.19
CA LYS A 842 70.35 16.75 47.84
C LYS A 842 71.47 17.69 48.30
N LYS A 843 71.28 19.02 48.19
CA LYS A 843 72.25 20.01 48.69
C LYS A 843 72.35 20.00 50.22
N LEU A 844 71.23 19.91 50.94
CA LEU A 844 71.20 19.80 52.39
C LEU A 844 71.81 18.49 52.90
N GLN A 845 71.63 17.39 52.14
CA GLN A 845 72.23 16.10 52.45
C GLN A 845 73.76 16.13 52.23
N LYS A 846 74.24 16.73 51.14
CA LYS A 846 75.66 17.00 50.93
C LYS A 846 76.26 17.94 52.00
N MET A 847 75.54 18.99 52.42
CA MET A 847 75.97 19.88 53.50
C MET A 847 76.11 19.15 54.84
N LYS A 848 75.20 18.22 55.15
CA LYS A 848 75.27 17.36 56.35
C LYS A 848 76.39 16.33 56.27
N GLU A 849 76.72 15.84 55.07
CA GLU A 849 77.87 14.96 54.84
C GLU A 849 79.22 15.72 54.92
N THR A 850 79.25 17.02 54.55
CA THR A 850 80.45 17.86 54.66
C THR A 850 80.66 18.50 56.04
N THR A 851 79.64 18.56 56.91
CA THR A 851 79.76 19.10 58.29
C THR A 851 80.04 18.02 59.35
N ALA A 852 80.24 16.76 58.95
CA ALA A 852 80.63 15.67 59.84
C ALA A 852 82.17 15.41 59.89
N LYS A 853 83.00 16.33 59.37
CA LYS A 853 84.47 16.32 59.57
C LYS A 853 84.99 17.75 59.78
N SER A 854 85.80 17.95 60.84
CA SER A 854 86.52 19.17 61.28
C SER A 854 85.69 20.09 62.22
N SER A 855 85.84 20.16 63.56
CA SER A 855 86.95 20.44 64.51
C SER A 855 86.92 21.90 65.07
N TYR A 856 86.78 22.01 66.41
CA TYR A 856 87.11 23.11 67.35
C TYR A 856 86.18 24.34 67.60
N GLU A 857 86.00 24.60 68.91
CA GLU A 857 85.48 25.72 69.74
C GLU A 857 86.04 27.15 69.43
N PRO A 858 85.72 28.23 70.21
CA PRO A 858 84.44 28.76 70.73
C PRO A 858 84.34 30.31 70.52
N ILE A 859 83.32 31.00 71.08
CA ILE A 859 83.32 32.38 71.69
C ILE A 859 81.91 33.06 71.59
N LEU A 860 81.38 33.45 72.75
CA LEU A 860 80.19 34.30 73.06
C LEU A 860 80.49 35.82 72.87
N PRO A 861 79.62 36.82 73.19
CA PRO A 861 78.21 36.85 73.66
C PRO A 861 77.29 37.94 73.02
N GLY A 862 75.98 37.95 73.36
CA GLY A 862 75.34 39.20 73.81
C GLY A 862 73.91 39.59 73.35
N ILE A 863 72.99 39.57 74.33
CA ILE A 863 71.96 40.61 74.66
C ILE A 863 70.50 40.43 74.18
N LEU A 864 69.63 40.16 75.18
CA LEU A 864 68.31 40.72 75.55
C LEU A 864 67.41 41.35 74.44
N VAL A 865 66.08 41.19 74.43
CA VAL A 865 65.11 41.75 75.40
C VAL A 865 63.73 41.06 75.29
N SER A 866 63.05 41.09 76.44
CA SER A 866 61.77 40.59 76.94
C SER A 866 60.45 40.78 76.16
N ASN A 867 59.57 39.79 76.36
CA ASN A 867 58.12 39.85 76.69
C ASN A 867 57.32 41.12 76.40
N VAL A 868 56.18 40.97 75.70
CA VAL A 868 54.82 41.30 76.23
C VAL A 868 53.79 40.37 75.55
N LYS A 869 52.98 39.67 76.36
CA LYS A 869 51.71 39.04 75.95
C LYS A 869 50.60 40.09 75.98
N PHE A 870 49.71 40.09 74.98
CA PHE A 870 48.36 40.65 75.11
C PHE A 870 47.31 39.64 74.65
N CYS A 871 46.35 39.37 75.53
CA CYS A 871 45.13 38.62 75.29
C CYS A 871 44.05 39.55 74.72
N GLY A 872 43.10 39.02 73.94
CA GLY A 872 41.89 39.75 73.58
C GLY A 872 40.88 38.86 72.86
N GLY A 873 39.87 38.38 73.59
CA GLY A 873 38.74 37.62 73.05
C GLY A 873 37.62 38.51 72.50
N GLY A 874 36.53 37.87 72.05
CA GLY A 874 35.28 38.56 71.72
C GLY A 874 34.28 37.65 71.00
N PHE A 875 33.15 37.37 71.67
CA PHE A 875 32.03 36.55 71.22
C PHE A 875 30.99 37.32 70.35
N SER A 876 30.21 36.53 69.59
CA SER A 876 28.78 36.63 69.23
C SER A 876 28.23 37.81 68.39
N MET A 877 27.41 37.51 67.38
CA MET A 877 25.94 37.60 67.47
C MET A 877 25.23 37.17 66.16
N THR A 878 24.10 36.51 66.35
CA THR A 878 23.04 36.10 65.41
C THR A 878 22.31 37.28 64.75
N THR A 879 21.80 37.11 63.51
CA THR A 879 20.36 37.21 63.17
C THR A 879 20.06 36.82 61.71
N PRO A 880 18.80 36.44 61.37
CA PRO A 880 18.41 35.75 60.12
C PRO A 880 17.47 36.57 59.22
N THR A 881 17.48 36.33 57.89
CA THR A 881 16.35 36.36 56.91
C THR A 881 16.92 36.33 55.47
N ARG A 882 16.24 35.92 54.38
CA ARG A 882 14.82 35.73 54.08
C ARG A 882 14.64 34.73 52.93
N ARG A 883 13.50 34.01 52.96
CA ARG A 883 12.84 33.31 51.84
C ARG A 883 12.89 34.07 50.51
N ASN A 884 13.02 33.34 49.41
CA ASN A 884 12.10 33.48 48.28
C ASN A 884 11.94 32.16 47.51
N CYS A 885 10.68 31.72 47.45
CA CYS A 885 10.17 30.70 46.56
C CYS A 885 10.08 31.26 45.13
N PHE A 886 10.27 30.41 44.12
CA PHE A 886 9.56 30.55 42.85
C PHE A 886 8.85 29.23 42.53
N LEU A 887 7.52 29.32 42.47
CA LEU A 887 6.64 28.38 41.80
C LEU A 887 6.86 28.51 40.29
N GLU A 888 6.96 27.39 39.58
CA GLU A 888 6.51 27.31 38.20
C GLU A 888 5.19 26.54 38.15
N LEU A 889 4.14 27.28 37.80
CA LEU A 889 2.80 26.80 37.51
C LEU A 889 2.71 26.47 36.02
N ALA A 890 1.98 25.38 35.76
CA ALA A 890 1.57 24.94 34.44
C ALA A 890 0.47 25.83 33.82
N LYS A 891 0.38 25.72 32.48
CA LYS A 891 -0.78 25.96 31.57
C LYS A 891 -1.16 27.41 31.23
N LYS A 892 -0.92 27.77 29.97
CA LYS A 892 -1.96 27.83 28.93
C LYS A 892 -1.41 27.38 27.59
#